data_AF-A0A8J4CAK8-F1
#
_entry.id   AF-A0A8J4CAK8-F1
#
_cell.length_a   1.000
_cell.length_b   1.000
_cell.length_c   1.000
_cell.angle_alpha   90.00
_cell.angle_beta   90.00
_cell.angle_gamma   90.00
#
_symmetry.space_group_name_H-M   'P 1'
#
loop_
_entity.id
_entity.type
_entity.pdbx_description
1 polymer ?
#
loop_
_entity_poly.entity_id
_entity_poly.type
_entity_poly.pdbx_seq_one_letter_code
_entity_poly.pdbx_strand_id
1 'polypeptide(L)'
;MNYFTSVLLVISAHLFTMRLASAYPNYWYDALNVIGSSLPNGPTQCDSHPTEAVIVQGSPHPGGPTIDSSITFVFRGAQSGAVITTLCPGMANNLSVSFSNKRLALLTANTSSVAFSSALPTSDCPNRVDLGGSSKFRAATTFNVSFNVPCSLAGQNVRFEVTSAAIASTTPWLQNSVNMPVSLGAVCGTCTSPRPPPVPSPPPLPPPAPSPPPLPPTNARSSTPPPSPPTPPASPTCMPSPLGYDCVATKGKVTVHWSVNSSTAPANPCTPVNRTTLTANELSVFGTLHMAVQANIQGYVAIGFNSNPKKMYPSDIALGWSGSSLNTYYAKGEDLEESDISPSSWAYDTGIAYNASAIITTICFSRRLVDSRAKASPDLRSATGSNRNTTTATTPTSGRRLLQTSQGNGQLGLIWAISFARALVQHTSQNVGGFDLNLAEGTVQAAGNDRKYWVNVHGALMAVAWGLLLPLGTLLPAHRWLLRDVKLAGKHLWFWLHLGCQWTGMALFIAGFVVAFVEFEEVEGNLSEAHGAIGIAIMAAAGAQVVFAYIRPDPNSEKRGLWNLVHHNLGRLTILLAWANVYIGIYLAHTSWGASYTEWVTPIAIVMGLLLITTLVLRLLGPSGAGGAPARVSHSTMAGVAGNNASAFNTLDYTAAGEQGVIRGGTLA
;
A
#
# COMPACT_ATOMS: atom_id res chain seq x y z
N MET A 1 15.70 -29.72 8.88
CA MET A 1 15.84 -28.48 9.67
C MET A 1 16.42 -27.30 8.90
N ASN A 2 17.17 -27.48 7.81
CA ASN A 2 17.84 -26.37 7.10
C ASN A 2 16.96 -25.58 6.12
N TYR A 3 15.90 -26.19 5.56
CA TYR A 3 15.05 -25.51 4.56
C TYR A 3 14.12 -24.45 5.17
N PHE A 4 13.51 -24.74 6.32
CA PHE A 4 12.57 -23.83 6.98
C PHE A 4 13.28 -22.58 7.54
N THR A 5 14.53 -22.73 7.98
CA THR A 5 15.33 -21.66 8.59
C THR A 5 15.97 -20.76 7.54
N SER A 6 16.39 -21.29 6.40
CA SER A 6 16.82 -20.49 5.24
C SER A 6 15.67 -19.67 4.64
N VAL A 7 14.46 -20.23 4.57
CA VAL A 7 13.27 -19.50 4.10
C VAL A 7 12.91 -18.37 5.07
N LEU A 8 12.97 -18.58 6.39
CA LEU A 8 12.74 -17.51 7.37
C LEU A 8 13.81 -16.40 7.36
N LEU A 9 15.08 -16.72 7.12
CA LEU A 9 16.16 -15.72 7.04
C LEU A 9 16.05 -14.87 5.76
N VAL A 10 15.65 -15.50 4.64
CA VAL A 10 15.39 -14.80 3.37
C VAL A 10 14.13 -13.94 3.46
N ILE A 11 13.06 -14.44 4.08
CA ILE A 11 11.82 -13.68 4.31
C ILE A 11 12.08 -12.49 5.26
N SER A 12 12.83 -12.70 6.35
CA SER A 12 13.24 -11.62 7.27
C SER A 12 14.10 -10.55 6.57
N ALA A 13 15.05 -10.96 5.71
CA ALA A 13 15.91 -10.03 4.97
C ALA A 13 15.14 -9.26 3.89
N HIS A 14 14.18 -9.91 3.20
CA HIS A 14 13.31 -9.26 2.21
C HIS A 14 12.25 -8.34 2.86
N LEU A 15 11.73 -8.69 4.03
CA LEU A 15 10.78 -7.84 4.78
C LEU A 15 11.46 -6.64 5.45
N PHE A 16 12.72 -6.78 5.88
CA PHE A 16 13.50 -5.64 6.40
C PHE A 16 13.86 -4.62 5.31
N THR A 17 14.01 -5.06 4.05
CA THR A 17 14.19 -4.15 2.90
C THR A 17 12.91 -3.42 2.50
N MET A 18 11.72 -3.97 2.80
CA MET A 18 10.43 -3.38 2.40
C MET A 18 10.06 -2.12 3.22
N ARG A 19 10.51 -1.98 4.47
CA ARG A 19 10.38 -0.72 5.26
C ARG A 19 11.54 0.26 5.09
N LEU A 20 12.42 0.01 4.12
CA LEU A 20 13.40 0.98 3.63
C LEU A 20 13.21 1.23 2.13
N ALA A 21 11.99 1.05 1.59
CA ALA A 21 11.70 1.45 0.23
C ALA A 21 11.87 2.97 0.12
N SER A 22 13.01 3.42 -0.38
CA SER A 22 13.06 4.73 -1.04
C SER A 22 12.35 4.58 -2.36
N ALA A 23 11.73 5.65 -2.81
CA ALA A 23 11.25 5.70 -4.17
C ALA A 23 12.40 5.54 -5.17
N TYR A 24 12.20 4.62 -6.11
CA TYR A 24 13.17 4.22 -7.11
C TYR A 24 12.59 4.37 -8.52
N PRO A 25 13.36 4.88 -9.50
CA PRO A 25 12.90 5.05 -10.88
C PRO A 25 12.32 3.78 -11.52
N ASN A 26 12.75 2.58 -11.09
CA ASN A 26 12.23 1.30 -11.57
C ASN A 26 10.72 1.12 -11.38
N TYR A 27 10.10 1.77 -10.38
CA TYR A 27 8.65 1.78 -10.23
C TYR A 27 7.93 2.39 -11.45
N TRP A 28 8.61 3.12 -12.32
CA TRP A 28 7.98 3.74 -13.50
C TRP A 28 8.15 2.93 -14.78
N TYR A 29 9.05 1.93 -14.82
CA TYR A 29 9.39 1.25 -16.07
C TYR A 29 9.61 -0.27 -15.97
N ASP A 30 9.72 -0.86 -14.77
CA ASP A 30 9.98 -2.30 -14.58
C ASP A 30 8.88 -2.96 -13.73
N ALA A 31 8.08 -3.82 -14.36
CA ALA A 31 6.97 -4.55 -13.73
C ALA A 31 7.41 -5.88 -13.06
N LEU A 32 8.64 -6.36 -13.30
CA LEU A 32 9.05 -7.73 -12.98
C LEU A 32 9.47 -7.95 -11.52
N ASN A 33 9.55 -6.90 -10.70
CA ASN A 33 9.82 -7.01 -9.26
C ASN A 33 8.55 -7.09 -8.39
N VAL A 34 7.36 -7.06 -9.00
CA VAL A 34 6.10 -7.35 -8.32
C VAL A 34 5.55 -8.65 -8.89
N ILE A 35 5.39 -9.65 -8.03
CA ILE A 35 5.00 -11.01 -8.40
C ILE A 35 3.66 -10.97 -9.16
N GLY A 36 3.69 -11.30 -10.46
CA GLY A 36 2.53 -11.81 -11.18
C GLY A 36 1.61 -10.83 -11.92
N SER A 37 2.02 -9.60 -12.20
CA SER A 37 1.20 -8.65 -12.98
C SER A 37 1.79 -8.36 -14.36
N SER A 38 1.03 -8.69 -15.41
CA SER A 38 1.13 -7.99 -16.70
C SER A 38 0.49 -6.60 -16.55
N LEU A 39 1.19 -5.59 -17.05
CA LEU A 39 0.79 -4.18 -17.02
C LEU A 39 -0.64 -3.93 -17.58
N PRO A 40 -1.45 -3.05 -16.98
CA PRO A 40 -2.75 -2.62 -17.53
C PRO A 40 -2.61 -1.82 -18.84
N ASN A 41 -1.43 -1.27 -19.09
CA ASN A 41 -0.94 -0.80 -20.39
C ASN A 41 0.55 -1.11 -20.36
N GLY A 42 1.05 -2.00 -21.22
CA GLY A 42 2.46 -2.41 -21.26
C GLY A 42 3.44 -1.22 -21.33
N PRO A 43 4.76 -1.45 -21.35
CA PRO A 43 5.67 -0.45 -21.87
C PRO A 43 5.49 -0.49 -23.39
N THR A 44 4.30 -0.21 -23.92
CA THR A 44 3.99 -0.49 -25.32
C THR A 44 4.45 0.61 -26.26
N GLN A 45 4.87 1.76 -25.74
CA GLN A 45 5.58 2.76 -26.54
C GLN A 45 6.66 3.43 -25.71
N CYS A 46 7.92 3.07 -25.98
CA CYS A 46 9.08 3.74 -25.41
C CYS A 46 9.07 5.25 -25.67
N ASP A 47 8.33 5.70 -26.69
CA ASP A 47 8.13 7.10 -27.09
C ASP A 47 7.33 7.94 -26.08
N SER A 48 6.78 7.35 -25.03
CA SER A 48 6.02 8.05 -23.97
C SER A 48 6.73 7.98 -22.62
N HIS A 49 6.71 9.09 -21.88
CA HIS A 49 7.17 9.10 -20.49
C HIS A 49 6.07 8.54 -19.59
N PRO A 50 6.37 7.57 -18.70
CA PRO A 50 5.41 7.05 -17.75
C PRO A 50 4.80 8.16 -16.88
N THR A 51 3.47 8.21 -16.79
CA THR A 51 2.73 9.19 -15.97
C THR A 51 2.22 8.61 -14.65
N GLU A 52 2.32 7.30 -14.48
CA GLU A 52 1.97 6.57 -13.27
C GLU A 52 3.04 5.51 -12.96
N ALA A 53 3.26 5.25 -11.67
CA ALA A 53 4.12 4.17 -11.23
C ALA A 53 3.42 2.81 -11.40
N VAL A 54 4.14 1.86 -11.97
CA VAL A 54 3.80 0.46 -12.16
C VAL A 54 3.61 -0.19 -10.79
N ILE A 55 2.33 -0.31 -10.40
CA ILE A 55 1.83 -1.00 -9.21
C ILE A 55 2.17 -0.28 -7.91
N VAL A 56 1.26 0.56 -7.45
CA VAL A 56 1.38 1.23 -6.16
C VAL A 56 0.17 0.92 -5.29
N GLN A 57 0.22 -0.26 -4.69
CA GLN A 57 -0.23 -0.50 -3.33
C GLN A 57 1.08 -0.69 -2.54
N GLY A 58 1.80 0.41 -2.23
CA GLY A 58 3.07 0.36 -1.47
C GLY A 58 4.27 1.22 -1.93
N SER A 59 4.18 2.05 -2.98
CA SER A 59 5.20 3.09 -3.23
C SER A 59 5.13 4.17 -2.14
N PRO A 60 6.28 4.60 -1.60
CA PRO A 60 6.37 5.58 -0.51
C PRO A 60 6.05 7.02 -0.94
N HIS A 61 5.82 7.26 -2.23
CA HIS A 61 5.38 8.56 -2.75
C HIS A 61 3.89 8.52 -3.09
N PRO A 62 3.05 9.36 -2.43
CA PRO A 62 1.63 9.45 -2.73
C PRO A 62 1.42 10.21 -4.04
N GLY A 63 0.52 9.69 -4.90
CA GLY A 63 0.06 10.36 -6.11
C GLY A 63 1.01 10.34 -7.32
N GLY A 64 0.57 11.01 -8.40
CA GLY A 64 1.37 11.25 -9.61
C GLY A 64 2.46 12.31 -9.38
N PRO A 65 3.34 12.52 -10.37
CA PRO A 65 4.46 13.43 -10.23
C PRO A 65 4.00 14.89 -10.26
N THR A 66 4.61 15.74 -9.43
CA THR A 66 4.39 17.19 -9.40
C THR A 66 5.46 17.91 -10.22
N ILE A 67 5.08 18.99 -10.89
CA ILE A 67 6.01 19.76 -11.72
C ILE A 67 6.96 20.56 -10.82
N ASP A 68 8.27 20.42 -11.03
CA ASP A 68 9.31 21.18 -10.33
C ASP A 68 10.21 21.94 -11.31
N SER A 69 10.05 23.27 -11.33
CA SER A 69 10.84 24.17 -12.16
C SER A 69 12.31 24.31 -11.72
N SER A 70 12.68 23.79 -10.55
CA SER A 70 14.07 23.78 -10.07
C SER A 70 14.94 22.71 -10.75
N ILE A 71 14.33 21.72 -11.40
CA ILE A 71 15.03 20.72 -12.20
C ILE A 71 15.54 21.38 -13.49
N THR A 72 16.84 21.35 -13.72
CA THR A 72 17.48 22.02 -14.86
C THR A 72 18.13 21.03 -15.82
N PHE A 73 18.11 21.37 -17.10
CA PHE A 73 18.69 20.58 -18.19
C PHE A 73 19.76 21.43 -18.89
N VAL A 74 20.96 20.87 -19.06
CA VAL A 74 22.05 21.51 -19.81
C VAL A 74 22.52 20.56 -20.89
N PHE A 75 22.39 20.98 -22.14
CA PHE A 75 22.85 20.21 -23.30
C PHE A 75 24.21 20.70 -23.75
N ARG A 76 25.10 19.77 -24.11
CA ARG A 76 26.43 20.06 -24.64
C ARG A 76 26.73 19.18 -25.86
N GLY A 77 27.42 19.71 -26.86
CA GLY A 77 27.94 18.89 -27.95
C GLY A 77 29.01 17.93 -27.41
N ALA A 78 28.95 16.63 -27.73
CA ALA A 78 29.89 15.65 -27.16
C ALA A 78 31.35 15.90 -27.58
N GLN A 79 31.57 16.52 -28.74
CA GLN A 79 32.90 16.86 -29.26
C GLN A 79 33.38 18.25 -28.83
N SER A 80 32.49 19.25 -28.77
CA SER A 80 32.85 20.63 -28.45
C SER A 80 32.83 20.95 -26.96
N GLY A 81 32.06 20.21 -26.16
CA GLY A 81 31.80 20.51 -24.74
C GLY A 81 31.03 21.82 -24.49
N ALA A 82 30.76 22.59 -25.53
CA ALA A 82 30.03 23.87 -25.46
C ALA A 82 28.55 23.62 -25.16
N VAL A 83 27.94 24.52 -24.39
CA VAL A 83 26.50 24.49 -24.12
C VAL A 83 25.75 24.83 -25.41
N ILE A 84 24.76 24.00 -25.75
CA ILE A 84 23.97 24.13 -26.97
C ILE A 84 22.50 24.34 -26.64
N THR A 85 21.81 25.13 -27.46
CA THR A 85 20.35 25.34 -27.41
C THR A 85 19.63 24.66 -28.57
N THR A 86 20.37 24.03 -29.48
CA THR A 86 19.85 23.30 -30.64
C THR A 86 20.70 22.05 -30.83
N LEU A 87 20.04 20.90 -31.03
CA LEU A 87 20.69 19.61 -31.21
C LEU A 87 21.19 19.44 -32.65
N CYS A 88 22.37 18.84 -32.78
CA CYS A 88 22.94 18.50 -34.07
C CYS A 88 22.57 17.06 -34.48
N PRO A 89 21.85 16.88 -35.61
CA PRO A 89 21.56 15.54 -36.11
C PRO A 89 22.85 14.85 -36.60
N GLY A 90 22.92 13.53 -36.44
CA GLY A 90 24.08 12.71 -36.82
C GLY A 90 25.24 12.73 -35.83
N MET A 91 25.16 13.53 -34.75
CA MET A 91 26.23 13.71 -33.77
C MET A 91 25.80 13.24 -32.37
N ALA A 92 26.78 12.83 -31.55
CA ALA A 92 26.56 12.55 -30.14
C ALA A 92 26.46 13.86 -29.32
N ASN A 93 25.56 13.87 -28.35
CA ASN A 93 25.29 15.00 -27.45
C ASN A 93 25.33 14.52 -26.00
N ASN A 94 25.68 15.41 -25.09
CA ASN A 94 25.64 15.17 -23.65
C ASN A 94 24.51 16.00 -23.02
N LEU A 95 23.77 15.40 -22.10
CA LEU A 95 22.75 16.03 -21.30
C LEU A 95 23.13 15.89 -19.81
N SER A 96 23.21 17.03 -19.14
CA SER A 96 23.29 17.12 -17.69
C SER A 96 21.93 17.49 -17.12
N VAL A 97 21.40 16.67 -16.20
CA VAL A 97 20.18 16.97 -15.44
C VAL A 97 20.55 17.22 -13.99
N SER A 98 20.15 18.36 -13.44
CA SER A 98 20.52 18.78 -12.07
C SER A 98 19.29 19.02 -11.19
N PHE A 99 19.45 18.73 -9.89
CA PHE A 99 18.42 18.77 -8.85
C PHE A 99 18.91 19.54 -7.63
N SER A 100 17.98 20.10 -6.85
CA SER A 100 18.25 20.84 -5.61
C SER A 100 18.82 19.96 -4.47
N ASN A 101 18.51 18.66 -4.46
CA ASN A 101 19.01 17.68 -3.51
C ASN A 101 19.40 16.36 -4.22
N LYS A 102 20.06 15.44 -3.50
CA LYS A 102 20.45 14.15 -4.09
C LYS A 102 19.21 13.32 -4.43
N ARG A 103 19.10 12.92 -5.70
CA ARG A 103 17.93 12.23 -6.24
C ARG A 103 18.32 11.05 -7.12
N LEU A 104 17.34 10.18 -7.35
CA LEU A 104 17.32 9.19 -8.42
C LEU A 104 16.31 9.66 -9.47
N ALA A 105 16.52 9.33 -10.74
CA ALA A 105 15.66 9.85 -11.80
C ALA A 105 15.46 8.88 -12.96
N LEU A 106 14.26 8.89 -13.55
CA LEU A 106 13.98 8.29 -14.85
C LEU A 106 13.99 9.39 -15.90
N LEU A 107 14.80 9.26 -16.93
CA LEU A 107 14.85 10.19 -18.05
C LEU A 107 14.34 9.50 -19.33
N THR A 108 13.48 10.16 -20.09
CA THR A 108 12.93 9.65 -21.36
C THR A 108 12.87 10.74 -22.42
N ALA A 109 13.22 10.40 -23.66
CA ALA A 109 12.94 11.24 -24.82
C ALA A 109 11.64 10.79 -25.49
N ASN A 110 10.83 11.70 -26.03
CA ASN A 110 9.54 11.38 -26.65
C ASN A 110 9.62 10.62 -27.99
N THR A 111 10.81 10.14 -28.38
CA THR A 111 11.03 9.36 -29.60
C THR A 111 12.12 8.33 -29.41
N SER A 112 11.83 7.09 -29.80
CA SER A 112 12.72 5.92 -29.86
C SER A 112 13.85 6.08 -30.86
N SER A 113 13.76 7.09 -31.75
CA SER A 113 14.86 7.47 -32.64
C SER A 113 16.06 8.02 -31.86
N VAL A 114 15.85 8.59 -30.67
CA VAL A 114 16.95 9.03 -29.80
C VAL A 114 17.44 7.84 -28.97
N ALA A 115 18.75 7.56 -29.02
CA ALA A 115 19.33 6.45 -28.25
C ALA A 115 20.36 6.97 -27.25
N PHE A 116 20.19 6.65 -25.96
CA PHE A 116 21.18 6.92 -24.93
C PHE A 116 22.38 5.96 -25.06
N SER A 117 23.59 6.52 -25.03
CA SER A 117 24.86 5.81 -25.21
C SER A 117 25.74 5.78 -23.95
N SER A 118 25.46 6.63 -22.95
CA SER A 118 26.08 6.55 -21.62
C SER A 118 25.04 6.64 -20.50
N ALA A 119 25.23 5.81 -19.48
CA ALA A 119 24.20 5.12 -18.70
C ALA A 119 23.37 4.15 -19.57
N LEU A 120 23.32 2.88 -19.15
CA LEU A 120 22.67 1.81 -19.94
C LEU A 120 21.17 2.11 -20.05
N PRO A 121 20.59 2.15 -21.28
CA PRO A 121 19.16 2.29 -21.45
C PRO A 121 18.40 1.17 -20.73
N THR A 122 17.16 1.46 -20.35
CA THR A 122 16.27 0.45 -19.77
C THR A 122 15.96 -0.66 -20.79
N SER A 123 15.70 -1.89 -20.35
CA SER A 123 15.35 -3.01 -21.24
C SER A 123 14.28 -2.59 -22.24
N ASP A 124 14.51 -2.91 -23.52
CA ASP A 124 13.57 -2.70 -24.62
C ASP A 124 13.25 -1.24 -24.99
N CYS A 125 13.87 -0.23 -24.33
CA CYS A 125 13.65 1.19 -24.64
C CYS A 125 14.96 2.00 -24.73
N PRO A 126 15.50 2.23 -25.95
CA PRO A 126 16.78 2.92 -26.16
C PRO A 126 16.76 4.41 -25.81
N ASN A 127 15.58 5.01 -25.80
CA ASN A 127 15.31 6.42 -25.50
C ASN A 127 14.93 6.66 -24.03
N ARG A 128 15.23 5.71 -23.12
CA ARG A 128 14.93 5.83 -21.69
C ARG A 128 16.08 5.29 -20.84
N VAL A 129 16.40 5.99 -19.76
CA VAL A 129 17.52 5.64 -18.87
C VAL A 129 17.18 5.85 -17.40
N ASP A 130 17.59 4.90 -16.55
CA ASP A 130 17.49 4.97 -15.09
C ASP A 130 18.77 5.59 -14.50
N LEU A 131 18.67 6.85 -14.11
CA LEU A 131 19.75 7.64 -13.54
C LEU A 131 19.94 7.30 -12.06
N GLY A 132 21.08 6.67 -11.78
CA GLY A 132 21.39 6.09 -10.48
C GLY A 132 21.04 4.61 -10.37
N GLY A 133 20.40 4.03 -11.40
CA GLY A 133 20.09 2.61 -11.50
C GLY A 133 19.32 2.11 -10.28
N SER A 134 18.31 2.88 -9.85
CA SER A 134 17.46 2.56 -8.70
C SER A 134 18.23 2.13 -7.43
N SER A 135 19.37 2.78 -7.14
CA SER A 135 20.20 2.50 -5.96
C SER A 135 20.48 3.76 -5.15
N LYS A 136 20.09 3.77 -3.88
CA LYS A 136 20.27 4.90 -2.95
C LYS A 136 21.72 5.41 -2.90
N PHE A 137 22.68 4.50 -3.03
CA PHE A 137 24.12 4.81 -2.97
C PHE A 137 24.63 5.55 -4.22
N ARG A 138 23.88 5.51 -5.32
CA ARG A 138 24.21 6.16 -6.60
C ARG A 138 23.35 7.40 -6.88
N ALA A 139 22.60 7.87 -5.90
CA ALA A 139 21.84 9.09 -6.02
C ALA A 139 22.75 10.32 -6.01
N ALA A 140 22.46 11.27 -6.88
CA ALA A 140 23.29 12.44 -7.12
C ALA A 140 22.44 13.70 -7.28
N THR A 141 23.05 14.86 -7.10
CA THR A 141 22.43 16.16 -7.43
C THR A 141 22.53 16.47 -8.92
N THR A 142 23.34 15.74 -9.67
CA THR A 142 23.50 15.91 -11.12
C THR A 142 23.87 14.59 -11.77
N PHE A 143 23.22 14.26 -12.88
CA PHE A 143 23.57 13.13 -13.74
C PHE A 143 23.94 13.62 -15.13
N ASN A 144 24.96 12.99 -15.72
CA ASN A 144 25.40 13.24 -17.08
C ASN A 144 25.14 11.99 -17.92
N VAL A 145 24.46 12.15 -19.03
CA VAL A 145 24.20 11.09 -20.00
C VAL A 145 24.54 11.55 -21.40
N SER A 146 24.94 10.60 -22.24
CA SER A 146 25.25 10.83 -23.65
C SER A 146 24.16 10.17 -24.49
N PHE A 147 23.80 10.78 -25.61
CA PHE A 147 22.80 10.27 -26.52
C PHE A 147 23.08 10.70 -27.96
N ASN A 148 22.55 9.93 -28.91
CA ASN A 148 22.71 10.18 -30.33
C ASN A 148 21.36 10.60 -30.93
N VAL A 149 21.40 11.63 -31.78
CA VAL A 149 20.22 12.12 -32.51
C VAL A 149 20.39 11.74 -33.99
N PRO A 150 19.50 10.91 -34.57
CA PRO A 150 19.63 10.52 -35.97
C PRO A 150 19.24 11.65 -36.93
N CYS A 151 19.73 11.55 -38.15
CA CYS A 151 19.46 12.51 -39.22
C CYS A 151 17.99 12.64 -39.64
N SER A 152 17.17 11.63 -39.37
CA SER A 152 15.73 11.65 -39.62
C SER A 152 14.97 12.69 -38.80
N LEU A 153 15.55 13.18 -37.69
CA LEU A 153 14.93 14.16 -36.80
C LEU A 153 15.30 15.61 -37.14
N ALA A 154 16.06 15.87 -38.21
CA ALA A 154 16.43 17.22 -38.62
C ALA A 154 15.18 18.09 -38.85
N GLY A 155 15.13 19.27 -38.19
CA GLY A 155 13.97 20.17 -38.25
C GLY A 155 12.81 19.84 -37.31
N GLN A 156 12.94 18.79 -36.49
CA GLN A 156 11.93 18.42 -35.48
C GLN A 156 12.32 18.92 -34.09
N ASN A 157 11.36 18.89 -33.15
CA ASN A 157 11.60 19.14 -31.73
C ASN A 157 11.58 17.82 -30.96
N VAL A 158 12.61 17.58 -30.14
CA VAL A 158 12.68 16.43 -29.24
C VAL A 158 12.37 16.90 -27.82
N ARG A 159 11.41 16.25 -27.15
CA ARG A 159 11.08 16.51 -25.75
C ARG A 159 11.80 15.51 -24.86
N PHE A 160 12.52 16.02 -23.86
CA PHE A 160 13.10 15.23 -22.78
C PHE A 160 12.29 15.44 -21.52
N GLU A 161 11.88 14.35 -20.88
CA GLU A 161 11.11 14.37 -19.64
C GLU A 161 11.86 13.58 -18.56
N VAL A 162 11.91 14.14 -17.36
CA VAL A 162 12.56 13.50 -16.20
C VAL A 162 11.60 13.44 -15.04
N THR A 163 11.48 12.26 -14.41
CA THR A 163 10.77 12.07 -13.14
C THR A 163 11.75 11.60 -12.09
N SER A 164 11.74 12.22 -10.90
CA SER A 164 12.79 12.05 -9.90
C SER A 164 12.25 11.87 -8.48
N ALA A 165 12.96 11.07 -7.69
CA ALA A 165 12.67 10.75 -6.30
C ALA A 165 13.82 11.11 -5.37
N ALA A 166 13.46 11.56 -4.17
CA ALA A 166 14.40 11.75 -3.08
C ALA A 166 14.63 10.43 -2.31
N ILE A 167 15.84 10.26 -1.79
CA ILE A 167 16.33 9.00 -1.19
C ILE A 167 15.68 8.70 0.18
N ALA A 168 15.10 9.70 0.84
CA ALA A 168 14.66 9.63 2.24
C ALA A 168 13.43 10.49 2.55
N SER A 169 12.58 10.77 1.56
CA SER A 169 11.42 11.66 1.72
C SER A 169 10.16 10.99 1.20
N THR A 170 9.02 11.28 1.82
CA THR A 170 7.68 10.96 1.33
C THR A 170 7.13 12.02 0.37
N THR A 171 7.92 13.06 0.05
CA THR A 171 7.53 14.11 -0.92
C THR A 171 7.20 13.53 -2.29
N PRO A 172 6.22 14.07 -3.03
CA PRO A 172 5.84 13.53 -4.32
C PRO A 172 7.01 13.46 -5.30
N TRP A 173 6.89 12.54 -6.26
CA TRP A 173 7.77 12.50 -7.43
C TRP A 173 7.81 13.87 -8.08
N LEU A 174 9.00 14.37 -8.43
CA LEU A 174 9.11 15.64 -9.13
C LEU A 174 9.45 15.41 -10.59
N GLN A 175 8.71 16.07 -11.47
CA GLN A 175 8.88 15.97 -12.91
C GLN A 175 9.17 17.34 -13.52
N ASN A 176 9.99 17.34 -14.57
CA ASN A 176 10.12 18.48 -15.46
C ASN A 176 10.40 17.99 -16.89
N SER A 177 10.24 18.89 -17.86
CA SER A 177 10.50 18.57 -19.27
C SER A 177 11.11 19.75 -20.02
N VAL A 178 11.87 19.46 -21.06
CA VAL A 178 12.47 20.47 -21.95
C VAL A 178 12.31 20.06 -23.41
N ASN A 179 11.98 21.02 -24.27
CA ASN A 179 11.92 20.84 -25.72
C ASN A 179 13.20 21.37 -26.34
N MET A 180 13.86 20.53 -27.15
CA MET A 180 15.08 20.89 -27.86
C MET A 180 14.86 20.82 -29.37
N PRO A 181 15.07 21.92 -30.12
CA PRO A 181 15.01 21.90 -31.57
C PRO A 181 16.22 21.16 -32.15
N VAL A 182 16.02 20.41 -33.23
CA VAL A 182 17.08 19.74 -34.00
C VAL A 182 17.36 20.57 -35.26
N SER A 183 18.62 20.95 -35.47
CA SER A 183 19.02 21.80 -36.59
C SER A 183 18.72 21.16 -37.94
N LEU A 184 18.30 21.96 -38.93
CA LEU A 184 18.08 21.56 -40.33
C LEU A 184 19.38 21.33 -41.13
N GLY A 185 20.55 21.31 -40.48
CA GLY A 185 21.84 20.95 -41.09
C GLY A 185 22.75 22.12 -41.48
N ALA A 186 22.30 23.38 -41.37
CA ALA A 186 23.14 24.55 -41.67
C ALA A 186 24.23 24.84 -40.60
N VAL A 187 24.00 24.41 -39.35
CA VAL A 187 24.89 24.68 -38.20
C VAL A 187 25.70 23.45 -37.78
N CYS A 188 25.32 22.25 -38.25
CA CYS A 188 25.72 20.97 -37.64
C CYS A 188 26.43 19.98 -38.60
N GLY A 189 26.78 20.40 -39.82
CA GLY A 189 27.31 19.49 -40.85
C GLY A 189 26.19 18.69 -41.54
N THR A 190 26.41 18.31 -42.79
CA THR A 190 25.38 17.68 -43.64
C THR A 190 25.18 16.20 -43.29
N CYS A 191 23.93 15.85 -43.01
CA CYS A 191 23.49 14.47 -42.84
C CYS A 191 23.56 13.69 -44.16
N THR A 192 24.51 12.75 -44.29
CA THR A 192 24.58 11.82 -45.43
C THR A 192 23.90 10.50 -45.06
N SER A 193 22.85 10.13 -45.80
CA SER A 193 22.03 8.93 -45.54
C SER A 193 22.76 7.64 -45.97
N PRO A 194 22.74 6.53 -45.20
CA PRO A 194 23.24 5.24 -45.67
C PRO A 194 22.26 4.59 -46.67
N ARG A 195 22.81 4.05 -47.76
CA ARG A 195 22.09 3.31 -48.82
C ARG A 195 21.40 2.06 -48.25
N PRO A 196 20.14 1.75 -48.63
CA PRO A 196 19.45 0.54 -48.16
C PRO A 196 20.12 -0.74 -48.71
N PRO A 197 20.15 -1.84 -47.93
CA PRO A 197 20.66 -3.14 -48.39
C PRO A 197 19.69 -3.81 -49.38
N PRO A 198 20.17 -4.74 -50.22
CA PRO A 198 19.37 -5.34 -51.28
C PRO A 198 18.32 -6.32 -50.74
N VAL A 199 17.14 -6.27 -51.35
CA VAL A 199 15.96 -7.11 -51.07
C VAL A 199 16.24 -8.57 -51.47
N PRO A 200 16.03 -9.57 -50.58
CA PRO A 200 16.07 -10.98 -50.96
C PRO A 200 14.76 -11.42 -51.64
N SER A 201 14.88 -12.28 -52.66
CA SER A 201 13.81 -12.76 -53.54
C SER A 201 12.76 -13.64 -52.83
N PRO A 202 11.50 -13.65 -53.29
CA PRO A 202 10.43 -14.44 -52.67
C PRO A 202 10.49 -15.94 -53.06
N PRO A 203 10.08 -16.86 -52.16
CA PRO A 203 9.99 -18.30 -52.45
C PRO A 203 8.71 -18.67 -53.25
N PRO A 204 8.64 -19.89 -53.84
CA PRO A 204 7.60 -20.25 -54.82
C PRO A 204 6.23 -20.53 -54.18
N LEU A 205 5.17 -20.21 -54.93
CA LEU A 205 3.76 -20.40 -54.57
C LEU A 205 3.34 -21.89 -54.53
N PRO A 206 2.47 -22.29 -53.59
CA PRO A 206 1.79 -23.59 -53.60
C PRO A 206 0.55 -23.62 -54.54
N PRO A 207 0.09 -24.82 -54.95
CA PRO A 207 -0.97 -24.99 -55.96
C PRO A 207 -2.39 -24.68 -55.43
N PRO A 208 -3.37 -24.39 -56.31
CA PRO A 208 -4.68 -23.91 -55.92
C PRO A 208 -5.62 -25.03 -55.41
N ALA A 209 -6.45 -24.68 -54.42
CA ALA A 209 -7.50 -25.53 -53.86
C ALA A 209 -8.75 -25.61 -54.76
N PRO A 210 -9.52 -26.70 -54.71
CA PRO A 210 -10.71 -26.91 -55.54
C PRO A 210 -11.94 -26.12 -55.07
N SER A 211 -12.80 -25.79 -56.04
CA SER A 211 -13.98 -24.92 -55.93
C SER A 211 -15.15 -25.54 -55.13
N PRO A 212 -16.00 -24.72 -54.49
CA PRO A 212 -17.18 -25.19 -53.76
C PRO A 212 -18.40 -25.45 -54.69
N PRO A 213 -19.33 -26.36 -54.30
CA PRO A 213 -20.53 -26.69 -55.08
C PRO A 213 -21.66 -25.65 -54.93
N PRO A 214 -22.66 -25.63 -55.85
CA PRO A 214 -23.59 -24.53 -56.01
C PRO A 214 -24.79 -24.55 -55.04
N LEU A 215 -25.30 -23.35 -54.75
CA LEU A 215 -26.50 -23.05 -53.94
C LEU A 215 -27.81 -23.56 -54.58
N PRO A 216 -28.79 -24.03 -53.77
CA PRO A 216 -30.16 -24.27 -54.23
C PRO A 216 -31.03 -23.00 -54.19
N PRO A 217 -32.15 -22.96 -54.95
CA PRO A 217 -32.87 -21.73 -55.24
C PRO A 217 -33.87 -21.28 -54.17
N THR A 218 -34.11 -19.96 -54.22
CA THR A 218 -35.13 -19.14 -53.56
C THR A 218 -36.55 -19.73 -53.58
N ASN A 219 -37.24 -19.64 -52.44
CA ASN A 219 -38.69 -19.74 -52.37
C ASN A 219 -39.31 -18.63 -51.52
N ALA A 220 -40.57 -18.36 -51.84
CA ALA A 220 -41.28 -17.11 -51.69
C ALA A 220 -41.68 -16.71 -50.26
N ARG A 221 -41.63 -15.38 -50.05
CA ARG A 221 -42.60 -14.49 -49.39
C ARG A 221 -43.74 -15.18 -48.60
N SER A 222 -43.75 -14.96 -47.28
CA SER A 222 -44.98 -14.96 -46.48
C SER A 222 -44.91 -13.80 -45.47
N SER A 223 -45.99 -13.02 -45.42
CA SER A 223 -46.22 -11.81 -44.65
C SER A 223 -46.43 -12.09 -43.15
N THR A 224 -45.73 -11.34 -42.28
CA THR A 224 -46.05 -11.25 -40.84
C THR A 224 -46.46 -9.83 -40.45
N PRO A 225 -47.37 -9.65 -39.47
CA PRO A 225 -48.03 -8.37 -39.17
C PRO A 225 -47.09 -7.39 -38.43
N PRO A 226 -47.44 -6.09 -38.34
CA PRO A 226 -46.59 -5.10 -37.69
C PRO A 226 -46.45 -5.40 -36.18
N PRO A 227 -45.29 -5.08 -35.57
CA PRO A 227 -45.05 -5.33 -34.17
C PRO A 227 -45.98 -4.49 -33.28
N SER A 228 -46.54 -5.14 -32.27
CA SER A 228 -47.31 -4.50 -31.20
C SER A 228 -46.48 -3.45 -30.45
N PRO A 229 -47.11 -2.41 -29.87
CA PRO A 229 -46.39 -1.39 -29.12
C PRO A 229 -45.63 -2.02 -27.94
N PRO A 230 -44.47 -1.46 -27.55
CA PRO A 230 -43.66 -2.01 -26.48
C PRO A 230 -44.44 -1.99 -25.16
N THR A 231 -44.49 -3.15 -24.50
CA THR A 231 -44.93 -3.31 -23.12
C THR A 231 -44.13 -2.38 -22.20
N PRO A 232 -44.76 -1.72 -21.21
CA PRO A 232 -44.05 -0.89 -20.25
C PRO A 232 -43.01 -1.72 -19.47
N PRO A 233 -41.89 -1.12 -19.04
CA PRO A 233 -40.84 -1.83 -18.31
C PRO A 233 -41.39 -2.44 -17.02
N ALA A 234 -40.97 -3.67 -16.73
CA ALA A 234 -41.36 -4.40 -15.53
C ALA A 234 -41.08 -3.57 -14.28
N SER A 235 -42.08 -3.45 -13.39
CA SER A 235 -41.91 -2.82 -12.08
C SER A 235 -40.77 -3.51 -11.31
N PRO A 236 -39.90 -2.75 -10.63
CA PRO A 236 -38.83 -3.36 -9.85
C PRO A 236 -39.42 -4.20 -8.70
N THR A 237 -38.78 -5.33 -8.37
CA THR A 237 -39.23 -6.27 -7.33
C THR A 237 -38.86 -5.83 -5.90
N CYS A 238 -38.40 -4.61 -5.75
CA CYS A 238 -37.94 -4.00 -4.50
C CYS A 238 -39.10 -3.40 -3.68
N MET A 239 -38.80 -2.98 -2.45
CA MET A 239 -39.77 -2.25 -1.62
C MET A 239 -39.91 -0.80 -2.13
N PRO A 240 -41.15 -0.29 -2.32
CA PRO A 240 -41.38 1.08 -2.78
C PRO A 240 -40.94 2.10 -1.73
N SER A 241 -40.40 3.23 -2.21
CA SER A 241 -39.89 4.28 -1.33
C SER A 241 -40.99 5.22 -0.84
N PRO A 242 -41.00 5.61 0.45
CA PRO A 242 -41.90 6.64 0.97
C PRO A 242 -41.58 8.05 0.42
N LEU A 243 -40.43 8.24 -0.22
CA LEU A 243 -40.01 9.51 -0.85
C LEU A 243 -40.36 9.58 -2.35
N GLY A 244 -41.18 8.65 -2.84
CA GLY A 244 -41.64 8.60 -4.24
C GLY A 244 -40.67 7.97 -5.23
N TYR A 245 -39.55 7.41 -4.76
CA TYR A 245 -38.64 6.61 -5.58
C TYR A 245 -39.19 5.18 -5.79
N ASP A 246 -38.67 4.48 -6.80
CA ASP A 246 -39.13 3.14 -7.14
C ASP A 246 -38.75 2.13 -6.05
N CYS A 247 -37.55 2.31 -5.47
CA CYS A 247 -36.98 1.38 -4.49
C CYS A 247 -36.43 2.08 -3.24
N VAL A 248 -36.40 1.34 -2.13
CA VAL A 248 -35.69 1.70 -0.90
C VAL A 248 -34.98 0.49 -0.27
N ALA A 249 -33.83 0.72 0.34
CA ALA A 249 -33.11 -0.26 1.15
C ALA A 249 -32.32 0.43 2.28
N THR A 250 -32.14 -0.27 3.40
CA THR A 250 -31.40 0.23 4.56
C THR A 250 -30.21 -0.67 4.86
N LYS A 251 -29.03 -0.06 5.03
CA LYS A 251 -27.83 -0.78 5.48
C LYS A 251 -26.93 0.12 6.31
N GLY A 252 -26.46 -0.42 7.44
CA GLY A 252 -25.68 0.38 8.39
C GLY A 252 -26.55 1.45 9.04
N LYS A 253 -26.08 2.71 9.02
CA LYS A 253 -26.82 3.87 9.55
C LYS A 253 -27.47 4.72 8.45
N VAL A 254 -27.53 4.22 7.22
CA VAL A 254 -28.11 4.92 6.08
C VAL A 254 -29.25 4.14 5.43
N THR A 255 -30.25 4.87 4.95
CA THR A 255 -31.33 4.38 4.09
C THR A 255 -31.19 5.04 2.72
N VAL A 256 -31.14 4.23 1.67
CA VAL A 256 -30.99 4.68 0.29
C VAL A 256 -32.28 4.45 -0.47
N HIS A 257 -32.73 5.45 -1.20
CA HIS A 257 -33.90 5.41 -2.08
C HIS A 257 -33.44 5.69 -3.49
N TRP A 258 -33.95 4.96 -4.49
CA TRP A 258 -33.53 5.18 -5.87
C TRP A 258 -34.59 4.84 -6.92
N SER A 259 -34.48 5.50 -8.06
CA SER A 259 -35.21 5.21 -9.30
C SER A 259 -34.20 5.16 -10.45
N VAL A 260 -34.38 4.21 -11.36
CA VAL A 260 -33.46 4.01 -12.50
C VAL A 260 -34.21 4.26 -13.80
N ASN A 261 -33.60 5.02 -14.71
CA ASN A 261 -34.14 5.32 -16.04
C ASN A 261 -35.52 6.01 -16.05
N SER A 262 -35.90 6.69 -14.97
CA SER A 262 -37.02 7.64 -15.00
C SER A 262 -36.58 8.96 -15.62
N SER A 263 -37.51 9.67 -16.26
CA SER A 263 -37.22 10.92 -16.98
C SER A 263 -36.96 12.11 -16.06
N THR A 264 -37.45 12.07 -14.83
CA THR A 264 -37.25 13.12 -13.83
C THR A 264 -37.18 12.52 -12.43
N ALA A 265 -36.56 13.25 -11.51
CA ALA A 265 -36.50 12.86 -10.10
C ALA A 265 -37.90 12.97 -9.44
N PRO A 266 -38.25 12.06 -8.51
CA PRO A 266 -39.48 12.16 -7.73
C PRO A 266 -39.53 13.45 -6.90
N ALA A 267 -40.72 14.06 -6.79
CA ALA A 267 -40.89 15.24 -5.95
C ALA A 267 -40.95 14.87 -4.47
N ASN A 268 -40.02 15.40 -3.67
CA ASN A 268 -39.96 15.23 -2.22
C ASN A 268 -39.21 16.43 -1.58
N PRO A 269 -39.13 16.51 -0.23
CA PRO A 269 -38.58 17.69 0.45
C PRO A 269 -37.12 18.04 0.15
N CYS A 270 -36.29 17.09 -0.32
CA CYS A 270 -34.88 17.32 -0.63
C CYS A 270 -34.63 17.57 -2.13
N THR A 271 -35.54 17.18 -3.02
CA THR A 271 -35.40 17.46 -4.46
C THR A 271 -35.79 18.90 -4.80
N PRO A 272 -35.07 19.57 -5.73
CA PRO A 272 -35.44 20.91 -6.18
C PRO A 272 -36.86 21.00 -6.72
N VAL A 273 -37.45 22.21 -6.66
CA VAL A 273 -38.78 22.47 -7.25
C VAL A 273 -38.75 22.30 -8.77
N ASN A 274 -37.74 22.90 -9.41
CA ASN A 274 -37.48 22.76 -10.84
C ASN A 274 -36.50 21.60 -11.06
N ARG A 275 -37.03 20.44 -11.46
CA ARG A 275 -36.24 19.23 -11.71
C ARG A 275 -35.96 19.08 -13.20
N THR A 276 -34.77 18.57 -13.50
CA THR A 276 -34.40 18.22 -14.86
C THR A 276 -35.35 17.15 -15.39
N THR A 277 -35.80 17.31 -16.63
CA THR A 277 -36.61 16.32 -17.34
C THR A 277 -35.87 15.91 -18.60
N LEU A 278 -35.45 14.65 -18.64
CA LEU A 278 -34.71 14.10 -19.77
C LEU A 278 -35.64 13.57 -20.85
N THR A 279 -35.23 13.76 -22.10
CA THR A 279 -35.91 13.19 -23.26
C THR A 279 -35.71 11.68 -23.35
N ALA A 280 -36.59 10.98 -24.06
CA ALA A 280 -36.45 9.54 -24.30
C ALA A 280 -35.11 9.17 -24.97
N ASN A 281 -34.59 10.05 -25.84
CA ASN A 281 -33.30 9.86 -26.48
C ASN A 281 -32.15 9.91 -25.47
N GLU A 282 -32.13 10.93 -24.59
CA GLU A 282 -31.10 11.05 -23.55
C GLU A 282 -31.13 9.88 -22.55
N LEU A 283 -32.32 9.44 -22.15
CA LEU A 283 -32.48 8.25 -21.31
C LEU A 283 -31.93 7.00 -22.00
N SER A 284 -32.12 6.86 -23.31
CA SER A 284 -31.64 5.70 -24.06
C SER A 284 -30.11 5.65 -24.21
N VAL A 285 -29.45 6.82 -24.21
CA VAL A 285 -27.99 6.94 -24.41
C VAL A 285 -27.25 6.88 -23.07
N PHE A 286 -27.67 7.69 -22.10
CA PHE A 286 -26.94 7.88 -20.85
C PHE A 286 -27.54 7.12 -19.68
N GLY A 287 -28.84 6.85 -19.71
CA GLY A 287 -29.61 6.38 -18.56
C GLY A 287 -29.59 7.34 -17.37
N THR A 288 -30.41 7.07 -16.37
CA THR A 288 -30.49 7.88 -15.14
C THR A 288 -30.52 7.04 -13.88
N LEU A 289 -29.98 7.63 -12.83
CA LEU A 289 -30.09 7.16 -11.45
C LEU A 289 -30.42 8.36 -10.57
N HIS A 290 -31.64 8.38 -10.05
CA HIS A 290 -32.08 9.36 -9.05
C HIS A 290 -31.94 8.72 -7.67
N MET A 291 -31.35 9.43 -6.71
CA MET A 291 -31.10 8.89 -5.38
C MET A 291 -31.43 9.87 -4.26
N ALA A 292 -31.94 9.33 -3.15
CA ALA A 292 -31.97 9.98 -1.85
C ALA A 292 -31.25 9.11 -0.81
N VAL A 293 -30.56 9.74 0.14
CA VAL A 293 -29.91 9.04 1.25
C VAL A 293 -30.29 9.71 2.56
N GLN A 294 -30.84 8.92 3.48
CA GLN A 294 -31.26 9.36 4.81
C GLN A 294 -30.34 8.80 5.89
N ALA A 295 -30.04 9.60 6.90
CA ALA A 295 -29.45 9.14 8.15
C ALA A 295 -30.09 9.86 9.35
N ASN A 296 -30.21 9.14 10.46
CA ASN A 296 -30.75 9.68 11.72
C ASN A 296 -29.66 10.48 12.47
N ILE A 297 -29.35 11.66 11.94
CA ILE A 297 -28.32 12.56 12.44
C ILE A 297 -28.66 14.01 12.10
N GLN A 298 -28.24 14.96 12.93
CA GLN A 298 -28.24 16.39 12.61
C GLN A 298 -26.81 16.81 12.20
N GLY A 299 -26.41 16.47 10.98
CA GLY A 299 -25.04 16.71 10.53
C GLY A 299 -24.87 16.44 9.03
N TYR A 300 -23.75 15.85 8.62
CA TYR A 300 -23.58 15.44 7.22
C TYR A 300 -23.91 13.99 6.96
N VAL A 301 -24.35 13.78 5.73
CA VAL A 301 -24.56 12.49 5.10
C VAL A 301 -23.75 12.48 3.81
N ALA A 302 -22.99 11.41 3.63
CA ALA A 302 -22.20 11.18 2.42
C ALA A 302 -22.52 9.79 1.85
N ILE A 303 -22.56 9.71 0.53
CA ILE A 303 -22.59 8.46 -0.21
C ILE A 303 -21.59 8.50 -1.35
N GLY A 304 -20.82 7.43 -1.53
CA GLY A 304 -19.80 7.31 -2.55
C GLY A 304 -20.02 6.10 -3.44
N PHE A 305 -19.75 6.25 -4.73
CA PHE A 305 -19.79 5.17 -5.71
C PHE A 305 -18.40 4.56 -5.83
N ASN A 306 -18.25 3.31 -5.37
CA ASN A 306 -16.95 2.62 -5.36
C ASN A 306 -17.12 1.18 -5.87
N SER A 307 -16.26 0.77 -6.82
CA SER A 307 -16.23 -0.59 -7.35
C SER A 307 -15.78 -1.64 -6.31
N ASN A 308 -15.09 -1.19 -5.26
CA ASN A 308 -14.76 -1.99 -4.08
C ASN A 308 -15.24 -1.27 -2.82
N PRO A 309 -16.49 -1.51 -2.38
CA PRO A 309 -17.07 -0.83 -1.21
C PRO A 309 -16.42 -1.19 0.14
N LYS A 310 -15.32 -1.97 0.14
CA LYS A 310 -14.46 -2.17 1.30
C LYS A 310 -13.42 -1.04 1.48
N LYS A 311 -13.26 -0.16 0.50
CA LYS A 311 -12.30 0.96 0.52
C LYS A 311 -13.00 2.30 0.39
N MET A 312 -12.40 3.36 0.92
CA MET A 312 -12.92 4.72 0.77
C MET A 312 -12.64 5.30 -0.62
N TYR A 313 -11.54 4.92 -1.26
CA TYR A 313 -11.09 5.42 -2.56
C TYR A 313 -10.66 4.30 -3.51
N PRO A 314 -10.62 4.54 -4.83
CA PRO A 314 -11.17 5.71 -5.52
C PRO A 314 -12.71 5.74 -5.46
N SER A 315 -13.30 6.91 -5.23
CA SER A 315 -14.76 7.03 -5.10
C SER A 315 -15.28 8.39 -5.55
N ASP A 316 -16.42 8.39 -6.25
CA ASP A 316 -17.17 9.62 -6.54
C ASP A 316 -18.20 9.82 -5.43
N ILE A 317 -18.05 10.87 -4.62
CA ILE A 317 -18.81 11.06 -3.38
C ILE A 317 -19.77 12.23 -3.53
N ALA A 318 -21.04 12.05 -3.16
CA ALA A 318 -22.00 13.11 -2.91
C ALA A 318 -22.11 13.32 -1.39
N LEU A 319 -21.84 14.53 -0.91
CA LEU A 319 -21.82 14.86 0.50
C LEU A 319 -22.59 16.16 0.74
N GLY A 320 -23.43 16.14 1.77
CA GLY A 320 -24.21 17.31 2.15
C GLY A 320 -24.46 17.40 3.65
N TRP A 321 -24.48 18.64 4.17
CA TRP A 321 -24.78 18.95 5.57
C TRP A 321 -26.22 19.45 5.73
N SER A 322 -26.84 19.12 6.86
CA SER A 322 -28.09 19.74 7.31
C SER A 322 -27.99 21.28 7.26
N GLY A 323 -28.69 21.91 6.31
CA GLY A 323 -28.73 23.37 6.16
C GLY A 323 -27.66 23.97 5.23
N SER A 324 -26.91 23.15 4.48
CA SER A 324 -25.94 23.59 3.47
C SER A 324 -26.32 23.09 2.07
N SER A 325 -25.46 23.34 1.07
CA SER A 325 -25.53 22.73 -0.26
C SER A 325 -24.88 21.35 -0.29
N LEU A 326 -25.29 20.53 -1.27
CA LEU A 326 -24.67 19.24 -1.56
C LEU A 326 -23.53 19.46 -2.56
N ASN A 327 -22.33 18.96 -2.22
CA ASN A 327 -21.15 19.00 -3.08
C ASN A 327 -20.77 17.58 -3.51
N THR A 328 -20.17 17.48 -4.69
CA THR A 328 -19.59 16.23 -5.19
C THR A 328 -18.08 16.26 -5.09
N TYR A 329 -17.47 15.15 -4.73
CA TYR A 329 -16.04 15.00 -4.56
C TYR A 329 -15.51 13.80 -5.35
N TYR A 330 -14.21 13.80 -5.62
CA TYR A 330 -13.50 12.62 -6.12
C TYR A 330 -12.40 12.26 -5.13
N ALA A 331 -12.62 11.22 -4.34
CA ALA A 331 -11.66 10.72 -3.37
C ALA A 331 -10.52 10.00 -4.10
N LYS A 332 -9.29 10.51 -3.96
CA LYS A 332 -8.05 9.92 -4.51
C LYS A 332 -7.25 9.15 -3.46
N GLY A 333 -7.57 9.33 -2.19
CA GLY A 333 -6.91 8.75 -1.03
C GLY A 333 -7.88 8.61 0.15
N GLU A 334 -7.34 8.34 1.33
CA GLU A 334 -8.14 8.19 2.56
C GLU A 334 -8.60 9.53 3.13
N ASP A 335 -7.92 10.62 2.77
CA ASP A 335 -8.33 11.97 3.11
C ASP A 335 -9.25 12.58 2.06
N LEU A 336 -10.13 13.44 2.54
CA LEU A 336 -11.01 14.25 1.72
C LEU A 336 -10.88 15.70 2.17
N GLU A 337 -10.48 16.58 1.27
CA GLU A 337 -10.37 18.01 1.54
C GLU A 337 -11.45 18.81 0.78
N GLU A 338 -11.67 20.07 1.18
CA GLU A 338 -12.53 20.98 0.41
C GLU A 338 -11.98 21.25 -0.99
N SER A 339 -10.65 21.13 -1.18
CA SER A 339 -9.99 21.23 -2.48
C SER A 339 -10.37 20.10 -3.45
N ASP A 340 -10.89 18.98 -2.94
CA ASP A 340 -11.34 17.83 -3.74
C ASP A 340 -12.78 17.95 -4.25
N ILE A 341 -13.46 19.06 -3.95
CA ILE A 341 -14.76 19.37 -4.56
C ILE A 341 -14.58 19.37 -6.08
N SER A 342 -15.41 18.57 -6.75
CA SER A 342 -15.36 18.43 -8.20
C SER A 342 -15.73 19.77 -8.87
N PRO A 343 -14.84 20.37 -9.68
CA PRO A 343 -15.09 21.66 -10.31
C PRO A 343 -16.25 21.60 -11.31
N SER A 344 -16.54 20.40 -11.83
CA SER A 344 -17.77 20.10 -12.57
C SER A 344 -18.47 18.93 -11.91
N SER A 345 -19.58 19.22 -11.20
CA SER A 345 -20.35 18.19 -10.53
C SER A 345 -20.88 17.17 -11.53
N TRP A 346 -20.67 15.87 -11.26
CA TRP A 346 -21.29 14.77 -11.99
C TRP A 346 -22.76 14.57 -11.56
N ALA A 347 -23.15 15.14 -10.42
CA ALA A 347 -24.53 15.14 -9.92
C ALA A 347 -25.29 16.41 -10.34
N TYR A 348 -26.60 16.26 -10.54
CA TYR A 348 -27.55 17.35 -10.83
C TYR A 348 -28.85 17.13 -10.01
N ASP A 349 -29.79 18.08 -10.07
CA ASP A 349 -31.00 18.09 -9.22
C ASP A 349 -30.68 17.82 -7.73
N THR A 350 -29.64 18.48 -7.23
CA THR A 350 -29.10 18.24 -5.89
C THR A 350 -29.88 19.03 -4.83
N GLY A 351 -30.00 18.48 -3.63
CA GLY A 351 -30.60 19.19 -2.51
C GLY A 351 -30.52 18.43 -1.20
N ILE A 352 -30.87 19.12 -0.12
CA ILE A 352 -30.78 18.62 1.25
C ILE A 352 -32.04 19.01 2.02
N ALA A 353 -32.60 18.07 2.78
CA ALA A 353 -33.68 18.32 3.71
C ALA A 353 -33.33 17.81 5.11
N TYR A 354 -33.77 18.53 6.14
CA TYR A 354 -33.66 18.11 7.53
C TYR A 354 -35.04 18.04 8.18
N ASN A 355 -35.40 16.89 8.73
CA ASN A 355 -36.60 16.70 9.53
C ASN A 355 -36.23 16.77 11.02
N ALA A 356 -36.58 17.88 11.67
CA ALA A 356 -36.27 18.11 13.07
C ALA A 356 -36.99 17.16 14.05
N SER A 357 -38.20 16.71 13.71
CA SER A 357 -38.99 15.81 14.58
C SER A 357 -38.44 14.39 14.61
N ALA A 358 -37.90 13.92 13.48
CA ALA A 358 -37.30 12.59 13.37
C ALA A 358 -35.77 12.59 13.48
N ILE A 359 -35.14 13.76 13.51
CA ILE A 359 -33.68 13.97 13.46
C ILE A 359 -33.07 13.29 12.23
N ILE A 360 -33.70 13.45 11.06
CA ILE A 360 -33.26 12.83 9.81
C ILE A 360 -32.72 13.90 8.86
N THR A 361 -31.44 13.78 8.49
CA THR A 361 -30.87 14.49 7.33
C THR A 361 -31.02 13.62 6.09
N THR A 362 -31.54 14.21 5.02
CA THR A 362 -31.73 13.58 3.71
C THR A 362 -30.98 14.36 2.65
N ILE A 363 -30.07 13.72 1.92
CA ILE A 363 -29.43 14.28 0.72
C ILE A 363 -30.05 13.66 -0.52
N CYS A 364 -30.25 14.45 -1.59
CA CYS A 364 -30.87 13.99 -2.83
C CYS A 364 -30.11 14.53 -4.03
N PHE A 365 -29.97 13.69 -5.05
CA PHE A 365 -29.31 14.05 -6.28
C PHE A 365 -29.68 13.08 -7.39
N SER A 366 -29.41 13.51 -8.62
CA SER A 366 -29.56 12.73 -9.83
C SER A 366 -28.21 12.62 -10.52
N ARG A 367 -27.96 11.51 -11.20
CA ARG A 367 -26.79 11.34 -12.07
C ARG A 367 -27.16 10.57 -13.33
N ARG A 368 -26.35 10.73 -14.37
CA ARG A 368 -26.40 9.83 -15.53
C ARG A 368 -25.72 8.50 -15.15
N LEU A 369 -26.16 7.39 -15.74
CA LEU A 369 -25.48 6.11 -15.56
C LEU A 369 -24.13 6.12 -16.29
N VAL A 370 -24.04 6.83 -17.41
CA VAL A 370 -22.79 7.11 -18.13
C VAL A 370 -22.47 8.60 -18.00
N ASP A 371 -21.40 8.93 -17.27
CA ASP A 371 -20.97 10.32 -17.06
C ASP A 371 -19.45 10.40 -16.94
N SER A 372 -18.79 11.01 -17.93
CA SER A 372 -17.33 11.16 -17.94
C SER A 372 -16.80 12.12 -16.88
N ARG A 373 -17.68 12.88 -16.20
CA ARG A 373 -17.29 13.74 -15.07
C ARG A 373 -17.08 12.94 -13.78
N ALA A 374 -17.75 11.79 -13.65
CA ALA A 374 -17.52 10.84 -12.56
C ALA A 374 -16.27 10.01 -12.89
N LYS A 375 -15.24 10.10 -12.04
CA LYS A 375 -13.91 9.55 -12.34
C LYS A 375 -13.74 8.12 -11.85
N ALA A 376 -14.30 7.79 -10.69
CA ALA A 376 -14.27 6.43 -10.13
C ALA A 376 -15.37 5.53 -10.71
N SER A 377 -16.47 6.15 -11.15
CA SER A 377 -17.70 5.48 -11.57
C SER A 377 -18.26 6.02 -12.90
N PRO A 378 -17.48 6.08 -14.00
CA PRO A 378 -17.91 6.69 -15.25
C PRO A 378 -19.05 5.96 -15.97
N ASP A 379 -19.22 4.65 -15.73
CA ASP A 379 -20.29 3.82 -16.31
C ASP A 379 -20.87 2.87 -15.25
N LEU A 380 -22.16 3.06 -14.93
CA LEU A 380 -22.92 2.27 -13.97
C LEU A 380 -23.98 1.37 -14.63
N ARG A 381 -24.00 1.24 -15.95
CA ARG A 381 -25.05 0.47 -16.65
C ARG A 381 -25.05 -1.00 -16.28
N SER A 382 -23.89 -1.59 -16.01
CA SER A 382 -23.76 -2.99 -15.57
C SER A 382 -24.52 -3.27 -14.26
N ALA A 383 -24.66 -2.28 -13.38
CA ALA A 383 -25.41 -2.39 -12.14
C ALA A 383 -26.94 -2.38 -12.33
N THR A 384 -27.43 -1.97 -13.50
CA THR A 384 -28.87 -1.89 -13.80
C THR A 384 -29.46 -3.15 -14.44
N GLY A 385 -28.64 -4.19 -14.66
CA GLY A 385 -29.09 -5.46 -15.25
C GLY A 385 -29.55 -5.37 -16.71
N SER A 386 -29.34 -4.24 -17.40
CA SER A 386 -29.76 -4.03 -18.78
C SER A 386 -28.85 -4.74 -19.78
N ASN A 387 -28.96 -6.07 -19.87
CA ASN A 387 -28.44 -6.85 -20.99
C ASN A 387 -29.33 -6.61 -22.22
N ARG A 388 -29.03 -5.58 -23.02
CA ARG A 388 -29.42 -5.57 -24.43
C ARG A 388 -28.48 -6.53 -25.17
N ASN A 389 -29.07 -7.57 -25.76
CA ASN A 389 -28.51 -8.47 -26.77
C ASN A 389 -27.18 -8.01 -27.39
N THR A 390 -26.07 -8.62 -26.98
CA THR A 390 -24.88 -8.79 -27.82
C THR A 390 -24.69 -10.27 -28.06
N THR A 391 -25.51 -10.81 -28.96
CA THR A 391 -25.27 -12.07 -29.65
C THR A 391 -24.04 -11.92 -30.54
N THR A 392 -22.86 -12.21 -29.98
CA THR A 392 -21.72 -12.79 -30.71
C THR A 392 -21.00 -13.70 -29.73
N ALA A 393 -21.60 -14.88 -29.53
CA ALA A 393 -20.91 -16.01 -28.93
C ALA A 393 -19.84 -16.50 -29.91
N THR A 394 -18.61 -16.01 -29.76
CA THR A 394 -17.42 -16.70 -30.24
C THR A 394 -17.02 -17.76 -29.22
N THR A 395 -16.95 -18.99 -29.70
CA THR A 395 -16.64 -20.26 -29.02
C THR A 395 -15.41 -20.18 -28.11
N PRO A 396 -15.40 -20.85 -26.94
CA PRO A 396 -14.33 -20.73 -25.96
C PRO A 396 -13.13 -21.62 -26.30
N THR A 397 -11.96 -21.02 -26.55
CA THR A 397 -10.67 -21.70 -26.45
C THR A 397 -10.04 -21.45 -25.08
N SER A 398 -10.12 -22.49 -24.25
CA SER A 398 -9.24 -22.86 -23.13
C SER A 398 -8.29 -21.77 -22.58
N GLY A 399 -8.62 -21.20 -21.42
CA GLY A 399 -7.73 -20.34 -20.64
C GLY A 399 -8.33 -20.06 -19.26
N ARG A 400 -7.52 -20.22 -18.21
CA ARG A 400 -7.91 -20.29 -16.79
C ARG A 400 -8.83 -19.14 -16.34
N ARG A 401 -9.91 -19.53 -15.65
CA ARG A 401 -10.85 -18.68 -14.91
C ARG A 401 -10.10 -17.87 -13.85
N LEU A 402 -9.75 -16.63 -14.16
CA LEU A 402 -9.45 -15.61 -13.16
C LEU A 402 -10.74 -15.29 -12.41
N LEU A 403 -10.67 -15.27 -11.08
CA LEU A 403 -11.72 -14.75 -10.22
C LEU A 403 -11.88 -13.25 -10.53
N GLN A 404 -12.77 -12.96 -11.46
CA GLN A 404 -13.29 -11.63 -11.72
C GLN A 404 -14.14 -11.24 -10.51
N THR A 405 -13.55 -10.47 -9.60
CA THR A 405 -14.22 -9.94 -8.41
C THR A 405 -15.41 -9.10 -8.85
N SER A 406 -16.61 -9.68 -8.74
CA SER A 406 -17.93 -9.05 -8.67
C SER A 406 -18.16 -7.68 -9.35
N GLN A 407 -17.95 -7.59 -10.67
CA GLN A 407 -18.62 -6.58 -11.51
C GLN A 407 -19.33 -7.23 -12.70
N GLY A 408 -19.88 -8.43 -12.48
CA GLY A 408 -20.66 -9.19 -13.46
C GLY A 408 -22.11 -9.48 -13.05
N ASN A 409 -22.53 -9.09 -11.84
CA ASN A 409 -23.84 -9.46 -11.28
C ASN A 409 -24.60 -8.24 -10.75
N GLY A 410 -25.02 -7.30 -11.60
CA GLY A 410 -26.11 -6.35 -11.27
C GLY A 410 -26.05 -5.62 -9.92
N GLN A 411 -24.85 -5.40 -9.38
CA GLN A 411 -24.63 -4.84 -8.05
C GLN A 411 -23.86 -3.52 -8.14
N LEU A 412 -24.36 -2.52 -7.42
CA LEU A 412 -23.80 -1.19 -7.29
C LEU A 412 -23.06 -1.09 -5.95
N GLY A 413 -21.74 -0.98 -5.98
CA GLY A 413 -20.94 -0.76 -4.79
C GLY A 413 -21.08 0.67 -4.26
N LEU A 414 -21.47 0.78 -2.99
CA LEU A 414 -21.69 2.05 -2.30
C LEU A 414 -20.92 2.10 -0.98
N ILE A 415 -20.29 3.24 -0.72
CA ILE A 415 -19.77 3.58 0.60
C ILE A 415 -20.59 4.71 1.20
N TRP A 416 -20.69 4.76 2.52
CA TRP A 416 -21.43 5.80 3.22
C TRP A 416 -20.67 6.28 4.44
N ALA A 417 -20.89 7.53 4.79
CA ALA A 417 -20.31 8.12 5.98
C ALA A 417 -21.21 9.20 6.55
N ILE A 418 -21.24 9.33 7.88
CA ILE A 418 -22.04 10.32 8.60
C ILE A 418 -21.23 10.98 9.71
N SER A 419 -21.59 12.20 10.09
CA SER A 419 -21.05 12.83 11.29
C SER A 419 -21.98 13.93 11.80
N PHE A 420 -21.91 14.21 13.10
CA PHE A 420 -22.56 15.37 13.72
C PHE A 420 -21.79 16.67 13.44
N ALA A 421 -20.56 16.57 12.94
CA ALA A 421 -19.72 17.72 12.63
C ALA A 421 -20.28 18.51 11.43
N ARG A 422 -20.02 19.83 11.44
CA ARG A 422 -20.31 20.75 10.33
C ARG A 422 -19.10 20.96 9.40
N ALA A 423 -18.12 20.07 9.48
CA ALA A 423 -16.90 20.08 8.69
C ALA A 423 -16.53 18.64 8.29
N LEU A 424 -15.62 18.49 7.34
CA LEU A 424 -14.98 17.21 7.06
C LEU A 424 -14.19 16.79 8.30
N VAL A 425 -14.45 15.59 8.78
CA VAL A 425 -13.79 15.01 9.95
C VAL A 425 -13.45 13.57 9.70
N GLN A 426 -12.42 13.08 10.37
CA GLN A 426 -12.08 11.67 10.35
C GLN A 426 -13.23 10.84 10.94
N HIS A 427 -13.70 9.86 10.17
CA HIS A 427 -14.76 8.97 10.60
C HIS A 427 -14.25 7.89 11.54
N THR A 428 -15.03 7.59 12.58
CA THR A 428 -14.81 6.38 13.38
C THR A 428 -15.42 5.17 12.66
N SER A 429 -14.97 3.97 13.02
CA SER A 429 -15.50 2.70 12.48
C SER A 429 -17.01 2.49 12.67
N GLN A 430 -17.68 3.31 13.48
CA GLN A 430 -19.13 3.27 13.70
C GLN A 430 -19.94 4.18 12.78
N ASN A 431 -19.30 5.12 12.09
CA ASN A 431 -19.96 6.18 11.32
C ASN A 431 -19.59 6.16 9.84
N VAL A 432 -19.00 5.05 9.39
CA VAL A 432 -18.64 4.78 8.01
C VAL A 432 -18.96 3.31 7.69
N GLY A 433 -19.17 3.00 6.42
CA GLY A 433 -19.25 1.62 5.95
C GLY A 433 -19.44 1.53 4.46
N GLY A 434 -19.58 0.31 3.96
CA GLY A 434 -19.91 0.06 2.56
C GLY A 434 -20.75 -1.18 2.37
N PHE A 435 -21.44 -1.24 1.23
CA PHE A 435 -22.32 -2.32 0.84
C PHE A 435 -22.51 -2.36 -0.67
N ASP A 436 -22.81 -3.56 -1.17
CA ASP A 436 -23.24 -3.78 -2.55
C ASP A 436 -24.78 -3.74 -2.59
N LEU A 437 -25.33 -2.99 -3.55
CA LEU A 437 -26.77 -2.82 -3.74
C LEU A 437 -27.21 -3.36 -5.10
N ASN A 438 -28.14 -4.32 -5.13
CA ASN A 438 -28.81 -4.70 -6.36
C ASN A 438 -29.93 -3.69 -6.68
N LEU A 439 -29.80 -2.96 -7.79
CA LEU A 439 -30.75 -1.89 -8.14
C LEU A 439 -32.14 -2.41 -8.55
N ALA A 440 -32.26 -3.66 -9.01
CA ALA A 440 -33.53 -4.24 -9.44
C ALA A 440 -34.29 -4.92 -8.29
N GLU A 441 -33.57 -5.66 -7.45
CA GLU A 441 -34.15 -6.43 -6.34
C GLU A 441 -34.21 -5.63 -5.03
N GLY A 442 -33.39 -4.58 -4.89
CA GLY A 442 -33.20 -3.87 -3.63
C GLY A 442 -32.46 -4.67 -2.56
N THR A 443 -31.82 -5.78 -2.93
CA THR A 443 -31.01 -6.58 -2.02
C THR A 443 -29.70 -5.86 -1.68
N VAL A 444 -29.38 -5.79 -0.38
CA VAL A 444 -28.16 -5.14 0.13
C VAL A 444 -27.25 -6.15 0.82
N GLN A 445 -26.01 -6.24 0.36
CA GLN A 445 -24.98 -7.09 0.95
C GLN A 445 -23.91 -6.22 1.59
N ALA A 446 -23.57 -6.48 2.86
CA ALA A 446 -22.47 -5.76 3.49
C ALA A 446 -21.17 -6.01 2.73
N ALA A 447 -20.43 -4.95 2.41
CA ALA A 447 -19.05 -5.10 2.01
C ALA A 447 -18.31 -5.63 3.24
N GLY A 448 -17.85 -6.87 3.18
CA GLY A 448 -17.27 -7.58 4.34
C GLY A 448 -16.20 -6.73 5.02
N ASN A 449 -16.42 -6.39 6.30
CA ASN A 449 -15.48 -5.61 7.10
C ASN A 449 -14.46 -6.57 7.75
N ASP A 450 -13.73 -7.31 6.91
CA ASP A 450 -12.77 -8.35 7.31
C ASP A 450 -11.62 -7.78 8.16
N ARG A 451 -11.44 -6.45 8.18
CA ARG A 451 -10.41 -5.76 8.96
C ARG A 451 -10.52 -6.02 10.46
N LYS A 452 -11.72 -5.95 11.06
CA LYS A 452 -11.89 -6.21 12.50
C LYS A 452 -11.54 -7.67 12.84
N TYR A 453 -11.86 -8.60 11.93
CA TYR A 453 -11.49 -9.99 12.07
C TYR A 453 -9.96 -10.14 12.08
N TRP A 454 -9.25 -9.55 11.11
CA TRP A 454 -7.79 -9.61 11.04
C TRP A 454 -7.09 -8.90 12.20
N VAL A 455 -7.65 -7.79 12.72
CA VAL A 455 -7.17 -7.13 13.95
C VAL A 455 -7.22 -8.08 15.14
N ASN A 456 -8.33 -8.80 15.30
CA ASN A 456 -8.46 -9.80 16.37
C ASN A 456 -7.51 -10.98 16.18
N VAL A 457 -7.33 -11.47 14.96
CA VAL A 457 -6.38 -12.55 14.65
C VAL A 457 -4.94 -12.13 14.98
N HIS A 458 -4.51 -10.96 14.54
CA HIS A 458 -3.21 -10.40 14.89
C HIS A 458 -3.03 -10.29 16.41
N GLY A 459 -4.00 -9.67 17.10
CA GLY A 459 -3.97 -9.50 18.56
C GLY A 459 -3.85 -10.82 19.30
N ALA A 460 -4.61 -11.84 18.88
CA ALA A 460 -4.56 -13.17 19.48
C ALA A 460 -3.20 -13.85 19.29
N LEU A 461 -2.65 -13.82 18.07
CA LEU A 461 -1.33 -14.38 17.76
C LEU A 461 -0.23 -13.69 18.58
N MET A 462 -0.28 -12.36 18.68
CA MET A 462 0.68 -11.57 19.48
C MET A 462 0.55 -11.85 20.98
N ALA A 463 -0.67 -11.94 21.50
CA ALA A 463 -0.93 -12.24 22.91
C ALA A 463 -0.42 -13.63 23.30
N VAL A 464 -0.64 -14.66 22.48
CA VAL A 464 -0.14 -16.01 22.76
C VAL A 464 1.39 -16.08 22.64
N ALA A 465 1.97 -15.45 21.62
CA ALA A 465 3.42 -15.44 21.41
C ALA A 465 4.15 -14.72 22.56
N TRP A 466 3.79 -13.46 22.83
CA TRP A 466 4.51 -12.57 23.76
C TRP A 466 3.97 -12.58 25.19
N GLY A 467 2.71 -12.97 25.39
CA GLY A 467 2.10 -13.11 26.71
C GLY A 467 2.32 -14.47 27.37
N LEU A 468 2.57 -15.53 26.58
CA LEU A 468 2.71 -16.89 27.11
C LEU A 468 3.98 -17.60 26.62
N LEU A 469 4.09 -17.93 25.34
CA LEU A 469 5.08 -18.90 24.86
C LEU A 469 6.53 -18.41 24.98
N LEU A 470 6.83 -17.20 24.51
CA LEU A 470 8.19 -16.66 24.54
C LEU A 470 8.66 -16.38 25.98
N PRO A 471 7.85 -15.76 26.87
CA PRO A 471 8.21 -15.64 28.29
C PRO A 471 8.38 -16.98 28.98
N LEU A 472 7.45 -17.94 28.82
CA LEU A 472 7.55 -19.28 29.40
C LEU A 472 8.84 -19.98 28.95
N GLY A 473 9.18 -19.85 27.66
CA GLY A 473 10.42 -20.32 27.08
C GLY A 473 11.66 -19.79 27.82
N THR A 474 11.65 -18.55 28.31
CA THR A 474 12.78 -17.99 29.08
C THR A 474 12.84 -18.45 30.54
N LEU A 475 11.74 -18.91 31.12
CA LEU A 475 11.71 -19.42 32.49
C LEU A 475 12.39 -20.79 32.61
N LEU A 476 12.25 -21.63 31.59
CA LEU A 476 12.83 -22.98 31.55
C LEU A 476 14.36 -23.01 31.76
N PRO A 477 15.19 -22.23 31.05
CA PRO A 477 16.63 -22.16 31.33
C PRO A 477 16.97 -21.45 32.64
N ALA A 478 16.16 -20.46 33.06
CA ALA A 478 16.36 -19.73 34.32
C ALA A 478 16.19 -20.66 35.54
N HIS A 479 15.27 -21.62 35.44
CA HIS A 479 14.96 -22.61 36.46
C HIS A 479 15.38 -24.02 36.02
N ARG A 480 16.45 -24.11 35.22
CA ARG A 480 16.96 -25.38 34.66
C ARG A 480 17.23 -26.47 35.69
N TRP A 481 17.44 -26.11 36.95
CA TRP A 481 17.65 -27.04 38.05
C TRP A 481 16.47 -28.00 38.26
N LEU A 482 15.24 -27.59 37.92
CA LEU A 482 14.03 -28.41 38.07
C LEU A 482 13.98 -29.59 37.08
N LEU A 483 14.63 -29.44 35.92
CA LEU A 483 14.54 -30.37 34.79
C LEU A 483 15.91 -30.78 34.26
N ARG A 484 16.97 -30.66 35.08
CA ARG A 484 18.34 -31.00 34.67
C ARG A 484 18.59 -32.50 34.66
N ASP A 485 17.90 -33.27 35.51
CA ASP A 485 18.19 -34.70 35.67
C ASP A 485 17.53 -35.55 34.58
N VAL A 486 16.54 -34.99 33.88
CA VAL A 486 15.89 -35.63 32.73
C VAL A 486 16.58 -35.22 31.43
N LYS A 487 17.06 -36.21 30.68
CA LYS A 487 17.68 -36.01 29.36
C LYS A 487 16.83 -36.68 28.27
N LEU A 488 16.70 -36.00 27.14
CA LEU A 488 16.06 -36.48 25.92
C LEU A 488 17.03 -36.27 24.76
N ALA A 489 17.28 -37.31 23.97
CA ALA A 489 18.21 -37.26 22.82
C ALA A 489 19.59 -36.62 23.17
N GLY A 490 20.15 -36.99 24.33
CA GLY A 490 21.46 -36.51 24.79
C GLY A 490 21.50 -35.08 25.33
N LYS A 491 20.40 -34.32 25.30
CA LYS A 491 20.30 -32.96 25.87
C LYS A 491 19.32 -32.92 27.03
N HIS A 492 19.48 -31.96 27.94
CA HIS A 492 18.57 -31.79 29.07
C HIS A 492 17.15 -31.38 28.61
N LEU A 493 16.12 -31.85 29.31
CA LEU A 493 14.72 -31.61 28.93
C LEU A 493 14.37 -30.12 28.90
N TRP A 494 14.86 -29.31 29.85
CA TRP A 494 14.63 -27.86 29.84
C TRP A 494 15.08 -27.20 28.53
N PHE A 495 16.12 -27.73 27.88
CA PHE A 495 16.67 -27.17 26.65
C PHE A 495 15.73 -27.43 25.47
N TRP A 496 15.14 -28.64 25.40
CA TRP A 496 14.14 -28.97 24.38
C TRP A 496 12.84 -28.19 24.57
N LEU A 497 12.37 -28.07 25.81
CA LEU A 497 11.19 -27.28 26.12
C LEU A 497 11.41 -25.80 25.81
N HIS A 498 12.59 -25.25 26.15
CA HIS A 498 12.98 -23.89 25.78
C HIS A 498 12.89 -23.72 24.26
N LEU A 499 13.54 -24.61 23.51
CA LEU A 499 13.57 -24.55 22.05
C LEU A 499 12.15 -24.65 21.45
N GLY A 500 11.31 -25.56 21.97
CA GLY A 500 9.93 -25.73 21.52
C GLY A 500 9.06 -24.50 21.76
N CYS A 501 9.11 -23.91 22.96
CA CYS A 501 8.43 -22.65 23.27
C CYS A 501 8.92 -21.50 22.39
N GLN A 502 10.25 -21.35 22.21
CA GLN A 502 10.82 -20.26 21.43
C GLN A 502 10.45 -20.36 19.94
N TRP A 503 10.55 -21.54 19.33
CA TRP A 503 10.19 -21.69 17.91
C TRP A 503 8.68 -21.56 17.66
N THR A 504 7.85 -22.11 18.54
CA THR A 504 6.38 -21.98 18.41
C THR A 504 5.96 -20.52 18.61
N GLY A 505 6.48 -19.86 19.64
CA GLY A 505 6.22 -18.44 19.89
C GLY A 505 6.70 -17.56 18.74
N MET A 506 7.89 -17.84 18.19
CA MET A 506 8.42 -17.11 17.03
C MET A 506 7.56 -17.31 15.78
N ALA A 507 7.07 -18.53 15.52
CA ALA A 507 6.19 -18.80 14.39
C ALA A 507 4.86 -18.03 14.49
N LEU A 508 4.24 -18.01 15.67
CA LEU A 508 3.02 -17.21 15.91
C LEU A 508 3.30 -15.71 15.80
N PHE A 509 4.45 -15.24 16.33
CA PHE A 509 4.85 -13.84 16.20
C PHE A 509 5.00 -13.44 14.73
N ILE A 510 5.70 -14.23 13.92
CA ILE A 510 5.87 -13.97 12.49
C ILE A 510 4.51 -13.99 11.77
N ALA A 511 3.65 -14.98 12.05
CA ALA A 511 2.32 -15.05 11.45
C ALA A 511 1.50 -13.79 11.79
N GLY A 512 1.47 -13.39 13.06
CA GLY A 512 0.77 -12.16 13.48
C GLY A 512 1.37 -10.92 12.82
N PHE A 513 2.69 -10.86 12.69
CA PHE A 513 3.39 -9.74 12.08
C PHE A 513 3.04 -9.64 10.59
N VAL A 514 3.02 -10.76 9.87
CA VAL A 514 2.58 -10.83 8.47
C VAL A 514 1.13 -10.38 8.33
N VAL A 515 0.22 -10.82 9.22
CA VAL A 515 -1.18 -10.34 9.21
C VAL A 515 -1.23 -8.82 9.33
N ALA A 516 -0.48 -8.22 10.25
CA ALA A 516 -0.46 -6.76 10.37
C ALA A 516 0.09 -6.06 9.12
N PHE A 517 1.09 -6.62 8.45
CA PHE A 517 1.68 -6.03 7.26
C PHE A 517 0.81 -6.16 6.01
N VAL A 518 0.07 -7.26 5.89
CA VAL A 518 -0.74 -7.55 4.70
C VAL A 518 -2.14 -6.97 4.84
N GLU A 519 -2.73 -7.08 6.02
CA GLU A 519 -4.15 -6.79 6.22
C GLU A 519 -4.38 -5.39 6.75
N PHE A 520 -3.42 -4.71 7.39
CA PHE A 520 -3.66 -3.37 7.96
C PHE A 520 -3.17 -2.27 7.00
N GLU A 521 -4.05 -1.32 6.71
CA GLU A 521 -3.70 -0.02 6.15
C GLU A 521 -3.18 0.89 7.28
N GLU A 522 -2.38 1.90 6.91
CA GLU A 522 -1.77 2.82 7.86
C GLU A 522 -2.85 3.64 8.57
N VAL A 523 -3.16 3.29 9.82
CA VAL A 523 -4.01 4.14 10.66
C VAL A 523 -3.17 5.32 11.11
N GLU A 524 -3.54 6.52 10.66
CA GLU A 524 -2.86 7.74 11.07
C GLU A 524 -2.94 7.99 12.58
N GLY A 525 -1.85 8.47 13.15
CA GLY A 525 -1.76 8.85 14.55
C GLY A 525 -0.50 8.35 15.23
N ASN A 526 0.10 9.22 16.04
CA ASN A 526 1.39 8.99 16.72
C ASN A 526 1.47 7.65 17.45
N LEU A 527 0.35 7.17 18.03
CA LEU A 527 0.33 5.92 18.77
C LEU A 527 0.32 4.67 17.88
N SER A 528 -0.36 4.73 16.72
CA SER A 528 -0.36 3.67 15.70
C SER A 528 1.02 3.55 15.06
N GLU A 529 1.63 4.68 14.72
CA GLU A 529 2.99 4.74 14.20
C GLU A 529 4.00 4.20 15.23
N ALA A 530 3.89 4.61 16.50
CA ALA A 530 4.73 4.10 17.57
C ALA A 530 4.57 2.58 17.77
N HIS A 531 3.34 2.06 17.74
CA HIS A 531 3.08 0.62 17.84
C HIS A 531 3.77 -0.17 16.71
N GLY A 532 3.64 0.33 15.48
CA GLY A 532 4.28 -0.24 14.30
C GLY A 532 5.81 -0.21 14.41
N ALA A 533 6.38 0.94 14.77
CA ALA A 533 7.83 1.13 14.91
C ALA A 533 8.43 0.23 16.00
N ILE A 534 7.78 0.18 17.17
CA ILE A 534 8.18 -0.72 18.26
C ILE A 534 8.06 -2.18 17.81
N GLY A 535 7.00 -2.54 17.08
CA GLY A 535 6.80 -3.86 16.51
C GLY A 535 7.97 -4.31 15.62
N ILE A 536 8.45 -3.43 14.72
CA ILE A 536 9.63 -3.72 13.89
C ILE A 536 10.87 -3.92 14.77
N ALA A 537 11.08 -3.05 15.75
CA ALA A 537 12.24 -3.14 16.64
C ALA A 537 12.27 -4.48 17.39
N ILE A 538 11.10 -4.95 17.84
CA ILE A 538 10.93 -6.28 18.44
C ILE A 538 11.25 -7.38 17.42
N MET A 539 10.77 -7.27 16.18
CA MET A 539 11.09 -8.25 15.11
C MET A 539 12.58 -8.33 14.85
N ALA A 540 13.27 -7.19 14.77
CA ALA A 540 14.71 -7.13 14.60
C ALA A 540 15.46 -7.75 15.79
N ALA A 541 15.06 -7.42 17.02
CA ALA A 541 15.67 -7.97 18.23
C ALA A 541 15.43 -9.49 18.37
N ALA A 542 14.23 -9.96 18.03
CA ALA A 542 13.87 -11.38 18.00
C ALA A 542 14.66 -12.14 16.92
N GLY A 543 14.83 -11.55 15.73
CA GLY A 543 15.71 -12.07 14.68
C GLY A 543 17.17 -12.16 15.13
N ALA A 544 17.69 -11.13 15.80
CA ALA A 544 19.03 -11.13 16.37
C ALA A 544 19.21 -12.24 17.42
N GLN A 545 18.17 -12.55 18.21
CA GLN A 545 18.20 -13.68 19.14
C GLN A 545 18.36 -15.02 18.44
N VAL A 546 17.66 -15.22 17.33
CA VAL A 546 17.79 -16.44 16.52
C VAL A 546 19.20 -16.54 15.93
N VAL A 547 19.76 -15.46 15.40
CA VAL A 547 21.15 -15.42 14.90
C VAL A 547 22.14 -15.75 16.02
N PHE A 548 21.98 -15.14 17.20
CA PHE A 548 22.83 -15.44 18.35
C PHE A 548 22.72 -16.90 18.80
N ALA A 549 21.55 -17.52 18.68
CA ALA A 549 21.38 -18.94 18.98
C ALA A 549 22.18 -19.86 18.04
N TYR A 550 22.40 -19.48 16.78
CA TYR A 550 23.21 -20.27 15.83
C TYR A 550 24.71 -20.16 16.08
N ILE A 551 25.20 -18.99 16.49
CA ILE A 551 26.63 -18.79 16.83
C ILE A 551 26.95 -19.15 18.28
N ARG A 552 26.07 -19.94 18.92
CA ARG A 552 26.17 -20.38 20.31
C ARG A 552 27.50 -21.13 20.54
N PRO A 553 28.44 -20.59 21.35
CA PRO A 553 29.71 -21.25 21.61
C PRO A 553 29.54 -22.55 22.41
N ASP A 554 30.50 -23.46 22.25
CA ASP A 554 30.62 -24.69 23.04
C ASP A 554 30.57 -24.39 24.55
N PRO A 555 29.97 -25.26 25.39
CA PRO A 555 29.91 -25.05 26.83
C PRO A 555 31.25 -24.73 27.50
N ASN A 556 32.37 -25.24 26.96
CA ASN A 556 33.71 -25.06 27.51
C ASN A 556 34.47 -23.87 26.93
N SER A 557 33.90 -23.13 25.97
CA SER A 557 34.54 -21.98 25.34
C SER A 557 34.56 -20.76 26.27
N GLU A 558 35.66 -20.01 26.32
CA GLU A 558 35.78 -18.75 27.07
C GLU A 558 34.73 -17.70 26.63
N LYS A 559 34.40 -17.68 25.33
CA LYS A 559 33.35 -16.80 24.76
C LYS A 559 31.92 -17.11 25.24
N ARG A 560 31.70 -18.25 25.92
CA ARG A 560 30.38 -18.69 26.41
C ARG A 560 29.79 -17.71 27.43
N GLY A 561 30.62 -17.12 28.28
CA GLY A 561 30.21 -16.15 29.30
C GLY A 561 29.60 -14.89 28.69
N LEU A 562 30.33 -14.25 27.75
CA LEU A 562 29.85 -13.08 27.03
C LEU A 562 28.59 -13.38 26.22
N TRP A 563 28.54 -14.51 25.53
CA TRP A 563 27.36 -14.94 24.79
C TRP A 563 26.13 -15.07 25.72
N ASN A 564 26.28 -15.70 26.89
CA ASN A 564 25.18 -15.83 27.86
C ASN A 564 24.70 -14.45 28.32
N LEU A 565 25.63 -13.53 28.64
CA LEU A 565 25.29 -12.18 29.09
C LEU A 565 24.46 -11.42 28.03
N VAL A 566 24.93 -11.41 26.78
CA VAL A 566 24.26 -10.70 25.67
C VAL A 566 22.91 -11.35 25.36
N HIS A 567 22.89 -12.67 25.16
CA HIS A 567 21.68 -13.43 24.81
C HIS A 567 20.57 -13.25 25.87
N HIS A 568 20.92 -13.38 27.16
CA HIS A 568 19.94 -13.23 28.24
C HIS A 568 19.38 -11.81 28.36
N ASN A 569 20.24 -10.79 28.32
CA ASN A 569 19.79 -9.41 28.53
C ASN A 569 19.01 -8.88 27.33
N LEU A 570 19.47 -9.15 26.10
CA LEU A 570 18.72 -8.81 24.90
C LEU A 570 17.34 -9.48 24.91
N GLY A 571 17.24 -10.70 25.42
CA GLY A 571 15.99 -11.48 25.41
C GLY A 571 14.97 -10.89 26.37
N ARG A 572 15.43 -10.56 27.58
CA ARG A 572 14.60 -9.87 28.59
C ARG A 572 14.13 -8.51 28.12
N LEU A 573 15.03 -7.71 27.53
CA LEU A 573 14.68 -6.39 27.00
C LEU A 573 13.64 -6.50 25.88
N THR A 574 13.81 -7.47 24.98
CA THR A 574 12.85 -7.72 23.89
C THR A 574 11.46 -8.08 24.43
N ILE A 575 11.39 -8.93 25.46
CA ILE A 575 10.12 -9.31 26.10
C ILE A 575 9.45 -8.09 26.76
N LEU A 576 10.19 -7.27 27.51
CA LEU A 576 9.64 -6.06 28.13
C LEU A 576 9.10 -5.08 27.10
N LEU A 577 9.84 -4.88 26.00
CA LEU A 577 9.39 -4.03 24.91
C LEU A 577 8.14 -4.58 24.23
N ALA A 578 8.08 -5.90 24.03
CA ALA A 578 6.90 -6.56 23.47
C ALA A 578 5.66 -6.44 24.35
N TRP A 579 5.82 -6.52 25.67
CA TRP A 579 4.72 -6.33 26.60
C TRP A 579 4.13 -4.93 26.50
N ALA A 580 4.98 -3.90 26.53
CA ALA A 580 4.54 -2.53 26.29
C ALA A 580 3.81 -2.39 24.95
N ASN A 581 4.35 -3.00 23.89
CA ASN A 581 3.75 -2.93 22.56
C ASN A 581 2.40 -3.64 22.47
N VAL A 582 2.21 -4.75 23.17
CA VAL A 582 0.91 -5.45 23.26
C VAL A 582 -0.14 -4.56 23.92
N TYR A 583 0.18 -3.87 25.01
CA TYR A 583 -0.76 -2.94 25.66
C TYR A 583 -1.13 -1.77 24.76
N ILE A 584 -0.17 -1.21 24.02
CA ILE A 584 -0.44 -0.17 23.01
C ILE A 584 -1.40 -0.73 21.94
N GLY A 585 -1.14 -1.94 21.43
CA GLY A 585 -1.99 -2.59 20.44
C GLY A 585 -3.43 -2.83 20.93
N ILE A 586 -3.61 -3.24 22.20
CA ILE A 586 -4.95 -3.40 22.80
C ILE A 586 -5.67 -2.07 22.92
N TYR A 587 -4.97 -1.00 23.31
CA TYR A 587 -5.56 0.33 23.37
C TYR A 587 -6.02 0.81 21.99
N LEU A 588 -5.20 0.62 20.95
CA LEU A 588 -5.58 0.92 19.55
C LEU A 588 -6.77 0.06 19.08
N ALA A 589 -6.79 -1.23 19.42
CA ALA A 589 -7.92 -2.10 19.11
C ALA A 589 -9.23 -1.61 19.78
N HIS A 590 -9.13 -1.09 21.00
CA HIS A 590 -10.27 -0.53 21.71
C HIS A 590 -10.76 0.79 21.09
N THR A 591 -9.87 1.75 20.89
CA THR A 591 -10.23 3.12 20.45
C THR A 591 -10.57 3.20 18.96
N SER A 592 -9.87 2.47 18.10
CA SER A 592 -10.08 2.53 16.65
C SER A 592 -11.10 1.49 16.15
N TRP A 593 -11.15 0.31 16.78
CA TRP A 593 -11.91 -0.85 16.27
C TRP A 593 -13.01 -1.35 17.21
N GLY A 594 -13.20 -0.69 18.36
CA GLY A 594 -14.24 -1.01 19.33
C GLY A 594 -14.09 -2.42 19.92
N ALA A 595 -12.85 -2.92 20.06
CA ALA A 595 -12.59 -4.13 20.83
C ALA A 595 -12.81 -3.86 22.34
N SER A 596 -13.23 -4.87 23.10
CA SER A 596 -13.41 -4.72 24.54
C SER A 596 -12.05 -4.66 25.26
N TYR A 597 -11.72 -3.52 25.86
CA TYR A 597 -10.43 -3.36 26.55
C TYR A 597 -10.24 -4.36 27.69
N THR A 598 -11.28 -4.58 28.49
CA THR A 598 -11.24 -5.47 29.66
C THR A 598 -11.09 -6.94 29.27
N GLU A 599 -11.78 -7.39 28.22
CA GLU A 599 -11.70 -8.78 27.74
C GLU A 599 -10.32 -9.14 27.21
N TRP A 600 -9.58 -8.17 26.64
CA TRP A 600 -8.22 -8.39 26.17
C TRP A 600 -7.17 -8.25 27.28
N VAL A 601 -7.27 -7.21 28.11
CA VAL A 601 -6.25 -6.94 29.15
C VAL A 601 -6.28 -7.96 30.27
N THR A 602 -7.47 -8.36 30.75
CA THR A 602 -7.61 -9.24 31.93
C THR A 602 -6.90 -10.59 31.76
N PRO A 603 -7.15 -11.40 30.71
CA PRO A 603 -6.49 -12.70 30.57
C PRO A 603 -4.97 -12.57 30.39
N ILE A 604 -4.50 -11.56 29.66
CA ILE A 604 -3.08 -11.30 29.45
C ILE A 604 -2.41 -10.93 30.78
N ALA A 605 -2.99 -9.98 31.53
CA ALA A 605 -2.48 -9.57 32.83
C ALA A 605 -2.42 -10.73 33.84
N ILE A 606 -3.44 -11.60 33.85
CA ILE A 606 -3.46 -12.80 34.71
C ILE A 606 -2.31 -13.75 34.34
N VAL A 607 -2.18 -14.14 33.07
CA VAL A 607 -1.12 -15.06 32.62
C VAL A 607 0.26 -14.51 32.96
N MET A 608 0.46 -13.22 32.71
CA MET A 608 1.73 -12.54 32.92
C MET A 608 2.07 -12.40 34.40
N GLY A 609 1.07 -12.04 35.22
CA GLY A 609 1.17 -12.05 36.66
C GLY A 609 1.53 -13.42 37.22
N LEU A 610 0.88 -14.49 36.73
CA LEU A 610 1.19 -15.87 37.11
C LEU A 610 2.62 -16.27 36.74
N LEU A 611 3.11 -15.90 35.54
CA LEU A 611 4.48 -16.17 35.12
C LEU A 611 5.50 -15.43 36.00
N LEU A 612 5.23 -14.17 36.37
CA LEU A 612 6.07 -13.38 37.28
C LEU A 612 6.09 -13.96 38.70
N ILE A 613 4.91 -14.31 39.25
CA ILE A 613 4.79 -14.94 40.57
C ILE A 613 5.52 -16.28 40.57
N THR A 614 5.31 -17.12 39.55
CA THR A 614 6.00 -18.41 39.41
C THR A 614 7.51 -18.21 39.39
N THR A 615 7.99 -17.22 38.63
CA THR A 615 9.42 -16.87 38.58
C THR A 615 9.94 -16.46 39.95
N LEU A 616 9.21 -15.61 40.68
CA LEU A 616 9.58 -15.14 42.01
C LEU A 616 9.66 -16.30 43.00
N VAL A 617 8.61 -17.13 43.06
CA VAL A 617 8.55 -18.31 43.93
C VAL A 617 9.70 -19.28 43.62
N LEU A 618 9.92 -19.61 42.35
CA LEU A 618 11.01 -20.52 41.96
C LEU A 618 12.41 -19.93 42.18
N ARG A 619 12.57 -18.60 42.25
CA ARG A 619 13.83 -17.97 42.66
C ARG A 619 14.04 -18.08 44.17
N LEU A 620 12.99 -17.92 44.97
CA LEU A 620 13.05 -18.04 46.43
C LEU A 620 13.28 -19.48 46.89
N LEU A 621 12.71 -20.46 46.17
CA LEU A 621 12.88 -21.89 46.44
C LEU A 621 14.16 -22.49 45.83
N GLY A 622 14.85 -21.73 44.97
CA GLY A 622 16.02 -22.22 44.26
C GLY A 622 17.21 -22.47 45.19
N PRO A 623 18.11 -23.43 44.87
CA PRO A 623 19.28 -23.70 45.71
C PRO A 623 20.17 -22.46 45.90
N SER A 624 20.44 -22.11 47.17
CA SER A 624 21.37 -21.06 47.60
C SER A 624 22.79 -21.36 47.10
N GLY A 625 23.11 -20.92 45.89
CA GLY A 625 24.39 -21.20 45.23
C GLY A 625 24.37 -21.21 43.70
N ALA A 626 23.19 -21.07 43.06
CA ALA A 626 23.09 -21.00 41.59
C ALA A 626 23.39 -19.61 41.00
N GLY A 627 23.77 -18.62 41.83
CA GLY A 627 24.26 -17.31 41.42
C GLY A 627 25.77 -17.22 41.55
N GLY A 628 26.48 -17.32 40.42
CA GLY A 628 27.84 -16.81 40.20
C GLY A 628 28.94 -17.21 41.21
N ALA A 629 29.61 -18.33 40.98
CA ALA A 629 31.02 -18.45 41.33
C ALA A 629 31.85 -18.05 40.10
N PRO A 630 32.67 -16.98 40.13
CA PRO A 630 33.68 -16.79 39.10
C PRO A 630 34.68 -17.95 39.24
N ALA A 631 35.03 -18.57 38.11
CA ALA A 631 36.07 -19.57 38.08
C ALA A 631 37.37 -18.94 38.64
N ARG A 632 37.80 -19.44 39.79
CA ARG A 632 39.08 -19.12 40.40
C ARG A 632 40.17 -19.52 39.41
N VAL A 633 40.83 -18.52 38.82
CA VAL A 633 42.07 -18.73 38.06
C VAL A 633 43.08 -19.31 39.04
N SER A 634 43.45 -20.57 38.82
CA SER A 634 44.52 -21.24 39.57
C SER A 634 45.83 -20.55 39.24
N HIS A 635 46.43 -19.89 40.24
CA HIS A 635 47.82 -19.45 40.20
C HIS A 635 48.71 -20.65 39.84
N SER A 636 49.41 -20.56 38.72
CA SER A 636 50.54 -21.41 38.41
C SER A 636 51.80 -20.64 38.77
N THR A 637 52.45 -21.10 39.82
CA THR A 637 53.77 -20.70 40.30
C THR A 637 54.80 -20.83 39.17
N MET A 638 55.52 -19.76 38.85
CA MET A 638 56.82 -19.82 38.18
C MET A 638 57.73 -18.80 38.85
N ALA A 639 58.76 -19.32 39.51
CA ALA A 639 59.82 -18.57 40.15
C ALA A 639 60.84 -18.09 39.11
N GLY A 640 61.34 -16.86 39.32
CA GLY A 640 62.70 -16.44 38.94
C GLY A 640 62.93 -15.95 37.51
N VAL A 641 63.26 -14.66 37.36
CA VAL A 641 64.60 -14.16 36.96
C VAL A 641 64.53 -12.63 36.87
N ALA A 642 65.51 -11.97 37.49
CA ALA A 642 65.70 -10.54 37.61
C ALA A 642 66.06 -9.84 36.28
N GLY A 643 65.78 -8.54 36.16
CA GLY A 643 66.38 -7.71 35.10
C GLY A 643 65.73 -6.35 34.84
N ASN A 644 66.12 -5.35 35.64
CA ASN A 644 66.24 -3.90 35.42
C ASN A 644 65.49 -3.13 34.30
N ASN A 645 65.07 -1.93 34.74
CA ASN A 645 65.04 -0.61 34.07
C ASN A 645 63.81 -0.17 33.26
N ALA A 646 63.00 0.63 33.96
CA ALA A 646 62.83 2.08 33.75
C ALA A 646 61.82 2.61 32.70
N SER A 647 60.99 3.54 33.21
CA SER A 647 60.23 4.61 32.53
C SER A 647 59.00 4.17 31.70
N ALA A 648 57.80 4.73 31.86
CA ALA A 648 57.35 5.96 32.50
C ALA A 648 55.82 5.94 32.76
N PHE A 649 55.37 6.87 33.61
CA PHE A 649 53.99 7.33 33.84
C PHE A 649 53.06 6.51 34.77
N ASN A 650 53.33 6.68 36.08
CA ASN A 650 52.36 7.13 37.11
C ASN A 650 51.31 8.10 36.53
N THR A 651 50.03 8.19 36.91
CA THR A 651 49.28 8.07 38.19
C THR A 651 47.84 8.54 37.80
N LEU A 652 46.69 8.21 38.39
CA LEU A 652 46.30 7.70 39.70
C LEU A 652 44.83 7.23 39.65
N ASP A 653 44.57 6.18 40.41
CA ASP A 653 43.29 5.75 40.95
C ASP A 653 42.59 6.83 41.80
N TYR A 654 41.27 6.71 41.93
CA TYR A 654 40.58 7.10 43.16
C TYR A 654 39.41 6.16 43.43
N THR A 655 39.56 5.32 44.47
CA THR A 655 38.44 4.73 45.20
C THR A 655 38.62 4.96 46.70
N ALA A 656 37.48 5.33 47.30
CA ALA A 656 36.99 4.94 48.61
C ALA A 656 37.31 5.80 49.85
N ALA A 657 36.28 5.76 50.72
CA ALA A 657 36.20 6.09 52.14
C ALA A 657 36.26 7.59 52.50
N GLY A 658 35.34 8.19 53.25
CA GLY A 658 34.34 7.63 54.16
C GLY A 658 34.95 7.33 55.52
N GLU A 659 35.10 8.34 56.39
CA GLU A 659 35.08 8.13 57.85
C GLU A 659 34.79 9.43 58.62
N GLN A 660 34.53 9.25 59.91
CA GLN A 660 33.68 10.00 60.81
C GLN A 660 34.28 11.30 61.41
N GLY A 661 33.40 12.17 61.93
CA GLY A 661 33.60 12.70 63.28
C GLY A 661 33.59 14.22 63.49
N VAL A 662 32.63 14.65 64.34
CA VAL A 662 32.70 15.75 65.33
C VAL A 662 32.10 17.15 64.99
N ILE A 663 30.85 17.31 65.45
CA ILE A 663 30.24 18.38 66.28
C ILE A 663 30.72 19.86 66.15
N ARG A 664 29.77 20.74 65.76
CA ARG A 664 29.34 22.04 66.37
C ARG A 664 28.26 22.62 65.43
N GLY A 665 26.99 22.79 65.82
CA GLY A 665 26.49 23.84 66.71
C GLY A 665 26.19 25.12 65.90
N GLY A 666 24.93 25.39 65.54
CA GLY A 666 24.56 26.63 64.85
C GLY A 666 23.12 26.67 64.30
N THR A 667 22.29 27.45 64.96
CA THR A 667 20.87 27.79 64.81
C THR A 667 20.38 28.39 63.48
N LEU A 668 19.13 28.05 63.15
CA LEU A 668 18.00 28.88 62.64
C LEU A 668 18.15 29.71 61.35
N ALA A 669 17.41 29.30 60.30
CA ALA A 669 16.25 30.03 59.74
C ALA A 669 15.50 29.12 58.75
#